data_AF-A0A9J6RD90-F1
#
_entry.id   AF-A0A9J6RD90-F1
#
_cell.length_a   1.000
_cell.length_b   1.000
_cell.length_c   1.000
_cell.angle_alpha   90.00
_cell.angle_beta   90.00
_cell.angle_gamma   90.00
#
_symmetry.space_group_name_H-M   'P 1'
#
loop_
_entity.id
_entity.type
_entity.pdbx_description
1 polymer ?
#
loop_
_entity_poly.entity_id
_entity_poly.type
_entity_poly.pdbx_seq_one_letter_code
_entity_poly.pdbx_strand_id
1 'polypeptide(L)'
;MKRKILIIIFGLLSLIILNTKHSHATSYSADELYNLARNQDHSSSALELYIKGYNQFSADKRFVEGINSSSESLLRWARDQHQNEDYLTAIDRYKLILSAPKVDDLLVRKTEIKLSYAENGNRIPSINTLINMASQEAHSSNRISIYTKAYYLYNNDKRISDGLNKSANSLIEWAFGEHAKGNFETALSRYELILSTPLIEASTQDSLIEIRRYAINNQLTADMIVSRIKKHSTSSEKINEALKGHKQYPNDNRFIEVIDSSSRSLLKWATGKHQEQEYDIAQDRYELILSASQIDKSLVKETEIKLAYAKSQRRIPTSSTLMNQASLESHSSKKIEIFTEGYYLFPNDPRFKTELNNSAENLLVWATNQHQANKFDVAVDRYDLILSVPSLKYPIRKEVQIKNQYANVRERIPSAINLLSLASNEPHSSSRIKILNKGLYLYPEDHRFIVNINNSVESLLRWATDQHQTNDFDTAIDRYNLISEISVLDDLISKQVELKLSYANKQIKLPSENDILRRGRNENHSSKKIEILTEGYYLYPNSSRIYEELNQSADSLLNWAITQHQNRNFKTAIDRYELILETPQIKASTKDRVRNYLNLAKEKKTIIIPTSVVNGRVQNYSYRQMQQDIEKLEKMYPDLIQTKIIGTSVDRRNIYAIKLGNGKKEVFFNASFHAREHMTTNVLMKMIDDYALSYVNQSNYHGYNTKRILDEVSIWFVPMVNPDGVMLVQEGANSARNPSRVISINGGSRNFDSWKANIRGIDLNRQFPYKWSNVRSNDPGRPAFGYHKGVAPLTEPEARAVYNFTNRHNFKAALAYHSSGEVIFTRYGYDNHTRPATLGVSRITGYEPINLQHSQSGGGFTDWFVSNKRQIGMTMEISPYVPNRPVPLANWNKIWDENKTVGLYIANYVRNNR
;
A
#
# COMPACT_ATOMS: atom_id res chain seq x y z
N MET A 1 -57.19 8.17 43.51
CA MET A 1 -58.26 7.69 44.42
C MET A 1 -58.94 8.92 45.02
N LYS A 2 -60.28 8.94 45.14
CA LYS A 2 -61.15 10.12 45.40
C LYS A 2 -61.50 11.01 44.18
N ARG A 3 -62.04 10.38 43.12
CA ARG A 3 -63.00 11.00 42.16
C ARG A 3 -63.65 9.95 41.22
N LYS A 4 -63.73 8.69 41.66
CA LYS A 4 -64.32 7.55 40.91
C LYS A 4 -65.58 6.98 41.57
N ILE A 5 -66.19 7.68 42.53
CA ILE A 5 -67.37 7.20 43.28
C ILE A 5 -68.62 8.08 43.06
N LEU A 6 -68.55 9.17 42.28
CA LEU A 6 -69.70 10.07 42.09
C LEU A 6 -70.39 9.99 40.71
N ILE A 7 -69.97 9.10 39.81
CA ILE A 7 -70.59 8.91 38.47
C ILE A 7 -71.11 7.47 38.34
N ILE A 8 -71.69 6.94 39.41
CA ILE A 8 -72.47 5.69 39.39
C ILE A 8 -73.95 5.96 39.73
N ILE A 9 -74.31 7.20 40.11
CA ILE A 9 -75.67 7.53 40.60
C ILE A 9 -76.51 8.38 39.61
N PHE A 10 -75.95 8.90 38.51
CA PHE A 10 -76.74 9.74 37.57
C PHE A 10 -76.95 9.17 36.15
N GLY A 11 -76.48 7.94 35.87
CA GLY A 11 -76.73 7.24 34.60
C GLY A 11 -77.82 6.17 34.67
N LEU A 12 -78.55 6.09 35.79
CA LEU A 12 -79.59 5.09 36.05
C LEU A 12 -81.01 5.67 36.00
N LEU A 13 -81.17 6.93 35.57
CA LEU A 13 -82.46 7.64 35.55
C LEU A 13 -82.95 8.11 34.16
N SER A 14 -82.24 7.78 33.08
CA SER A 14 -82.75 8.00 31.71
C SER A 14 -83.11 6.70 30.97
N LEU A 15 -82.96 5.53 31.62
CA LEU A 15 -83.45 4.25 31.10
C LEU A 15 -84.82 3.83 31.68
N ILE A 16 -85.46 4.71 32.44
CA ILE A 16 -86.83 4.54 32.95
C ILE A 16 -87.62 5.78 32.53
N ILE A 17 -88.03 5.84 31.27
CA ILE A 17 -89.23 6.50 30.70
C ILE A 17 -89.06 6.32 29.18
N LEU A 18 -89.49 5.16 28.69
CA LEU A 18 -89.99 4.89 27.33
C LEU A 18 -90.23 3.38 27.24
N ASN A 19 -91.01 2.87 28.19
CA ASN A 19 -91.55 1.53 28.10
C ASN A 19 -93.07 1.60 28.32
N THR A 20 -93.76 2.16 27.33
CA THR A 20 -95.20 1.93 27.13
C THR A 20 -95.55 2.12 25.65
N LYS A 21 -95.51 1.04 24.86
CA LYS A 21 -96.67 0.50 24.11
C LYS A 21 -96.23 -0.47 23.00
N HIS A 22 -96.81 -1.66 23.06
CA HIS A 22 -97.02 -2.68 22.02
C HIS A 22 -95.86 -3.54 21.51
N SER A 23 -95.70 -4.70 22.17
CA SER A 23 -95.84 -6.06 21.59
C SER A 23 -95.60 -6.28 20.09
N HIS A 24 -94.40 -6.79 19.75
CA HIS A 24 -94.15 -8.07 19.06
C HIS A 24 -92.63 -8.28 18.99
N ALA A 25 -92.07 -9.20 19.78
CA ALA A 25 -90.65 -9.55 19.69
C ALA A 25 -90.46 -10.52 18.50
N THR A 26 -90.09 -10.00 17.34
CA THR A 26 -89.51 -10.80 16.26
C THR A 26 -88.14 -11.29 16.72
N SER A 27 -87.96 -12.60 16.94
CA SER A 27 -86.64 -13.16 17.20
C SER A 27 -85.88 -13.25 15.88
N TYR A 28 -85.07 -12.23 15.59
CA TYR A 28 -84.21 -12.28 14.41
C TYR A 28 -83.19 -13.40 14.56
N SER A 29 -83.03 -14.21 13.51
CA SER A 29 -81.86 -15.06 13.34
C SER A 29 -80.58 -14.22 13.18
N ALA A 30 -79.41 -14.84 13.38
CA ALA A 30 -78.12 -14.15 13.20
C ALA A 30 -77.98 -13.52 11.81
N ASP A 31 -78.46 -14.19 10.76
CA ASP A 31 -78.39 -13.67 9.38
C ASP A 31 -79.36 -12.50 9.14
N GLU A 32 -80.56 -12.54 9.70
CA GLU A 32 -81.50 -11.42 9.59
C GLU A 32 -80.96 -10.18 10.31
N LEU A 33 -80.44 -10.36 11.53
CA LEU A 33 -79.90 -9.25 12.32
C LEU A 33 -78.61 -8.68 11.72
N TYR A 34 -77.75 -9.53 11.17
CA TYR A 34 -76.56 -9.11 10.43
C TYR A 34 -76.92 -8.35 9.15
N ASN A 35 -77.90 -8.82 8.37
CA ASN A 35 -78.36 -8.12 7.17
C ASN A 35 -79.06 -6.80 7.50
N LEU A 36 -79.82 -6.74 8.60
CA LEU A 36 -80.42 -5.51 9.12
C LEU A 36 -79.37 -4.48 9.50
N ALA A 37 -78.29 -4.90 10.17
CA ALA A 37 -77.16 -4.04 10.51
C ALA A 37 -76.41 -3.55 9.26
N ARG A 38 -76.16 -4.46 8.31
CA ARG A 38 -75.43 -4.18 7.05
C ARG A 38 -76.18 -3.19 6.14
N ASN A 39 -77.51 -3.18 6.20
CA ASN A 39 -78.35 -2.34 5.35
C ASN A 39 -78.73 -0.99 6.01
N GLN A 40 -78.15 -0.64 7.17
CA GLN A 40 -78.38 0.68 7.77
C GLN A 40 -77.64 1.77 6.98
N ASP A 41 -78.30 2.91 6.78
CA ASP A 41 -77.71 4.09 6.14
C ASP A 41 -76.78 4.88 7.07
N HIS A 42 -76.81 4.61 8.38
CA HIS A 42 -76.06 5.32 9.39
C HIS A 42 -75.18 4.38 10.23
N SER A 43 -73.90 4.72 10.36
CA SER A 43 -72.91 3.93 11.09
C SER A 43 -73.20 3.80 12.59
N SER A 44 -73.91 4.76 13.19
CA SER A 44 -74.37 4.67 14.59
C SER A 44 -75.42 3.57 14.75
N SER A 45 -76.45 3.57 13.89
CA SER A 45 -77.49 2.53 13.89
C SER A 45 -76.95 1.16 13.53
N ALA A 46 -76.02 1.10 12.57
CA ALA A 46 -75.31 -0.13 12.21
C ALA A 46 -74.53 -0.68 13.41
N LEU A 47 -73.75 0.16 14.10
CA LEU A 47 -72.96 -0.22 15.27
C LEU A 47 -73.84 -0.77 16.39
N GLU A 48 -74.96 -0.11 16.72
CA GLU A 48 -75.90 -0.58 17.74
C GLU A 48 -76.50 -1.95 17.40
N LEU A 49 -76.87 -2.18 16.15
CA LEU A 49 -77.37 -3.49 15.69
C LEU A 49 -76.29 -4.56 15.69
N TYR A 50 -75.05 -4.23 15.34
CA TYR A 50 -73.93 -5.17 15.46
C TYR A 50 -73.60 -5.50 16.92
N ILE A 51 -73.66 -4.54 17.85
CA ILE A 51 -73.52 -4.78 19.30
C ILE A 51 -74.64 -5.68 19.80
N LYS A 52 -75.89 -5.40 19.40
CA LYS A 52 -77.05 -6.24 19.72
C LYS A 52 -76.87 -7.67 19.22
N GLY A 53 -76.38 -7.83 17.98
CA GLY A 53 -76.07 -9.13 17.40
C GLY A 53 -74.92 -9.85 18.10
N TYR A 54 -73.85 -9.15 18.48
CA TYR A 54 -72.78 -9.73 19.28
C TYR A 54 -73.27 -10.21 20.66
N ASN A 55 -74.13 -9.45 21.32
CA ASN A 55 -74.68 -9.83 22.62
C ASN A 55 -75.62 -11.05 22.54
N GLN A 56 -76.27 -11.28 21.40
CA GLN A 56 -77.15 -12.44 21.17
C GLN A 56 -76.41 -13.65 20.58
N PHE A 57 -75.36 -13.41 19.77
CA PHE A 57 -74.65 -14.40 18.99
C PHE A 57 -73.12 -14.19 19.10
N SER A 58 -72.59 -14.23 20.31
CA SER A 58 -71.19 -13.84 20.62
C SER A 58 -70.10 -14.69 19.94
N ALA A 59 -70.45 -15.87 19.42
CA ALA A 59 -69.54 -16.75 18.68
C ALA A 59 -69.45 -16.41 17.19
N ASP A 60 -70.37 -15.62 16.64
CA ASP A 60 -70.38 -15.24 15.23
C ASP A 60 -69.46 -14.02 15.02
N LYS A 61 -68.32 -14.29 14.35
CA LYS A 61 -67.25 -13.30 14.11
C LYS A 61 -67.71 -12.13 13.25
N ARG A 62 -68.75 -12.29 12.45
CA ARG A 62 -69.28 -11.23 11.57
C ARG A 62 -69.76 -10.02 12.36
N PHE A 63 -70.26 -10.22 13.58
CA PHE A 63 -70.66 -9.10 14.46
C PHE A 63 -69.45 -8.35 15.03
N VAL A 64 -68.33 -9.05 15.33
CA VAL A 64 -67.09 -8.38 15.78
C VAL A 64 -66.46 -7.58 14.63
N GLU A 65 -66.45 -8.12 13.41
CA GLU A 65 -66.02 -7.42 12.20
C GLU A 65 -66.94 -6.23 11.88
N GLY A 66 -68.25 -6.41 12.04
CA GLY A 66 -69.27 -5.36 11.91
C GLY A 66 -69.10 -4.24 12.94
N ILE A 67 -68.81 -4.57 14.21
CA ILE A 67 -68.52 -3.60 15.26
C ILE A 67 -67.29 -2.76 14.89
N ASN A 68 -66.20 -3.40 14.48
CA ASN A 68 -64.96 -2.69 14.15
C ASN A 68 -65.10 -1.82 12.89
N SER A 69 -65.70 -2.34 11.82
CA SER A 69 -65.94 -1.58 10.58
C SER A 69 -66.90 -0.41 10.77
N SER A 70 -67.97 -0.60 11.57
CA SER A 70 -68.92 0.46 11.91
C SER A 70 -68.31 1.49 12.84
N SER A 71 -67.51 1.06 13.83
CA SER A 71 -66.77 1.95 14.72
C SER A 71 -65.75 2.80 13.96
N GLU A 72 -65.05 2.24 12.98
CA GLU A 72 -64.11 3.00 12.13
C GLU A 72 -64.83 4.02 11.24
N SER A 73 -65.98 3.63 10.67
CA SER A 73 -66.81 4.54 9.86
C SER A 73 -67.42 5.65 10.70
N LEU A 74 -67.87 5.32 11.91
CA LEU A 74 -68.39 6.29 12.88
C LEU A 74 -67.29 7.21 13.40
N LEU A 75 -66.08 6.70 13.62
CA LEU A 75 -64.93 7.50 14.05
C LEU A 75 -64.55 8.55 12.99
N ARG A 76 -64.60 8.18 11.70
CA ARG A 76 -64.37 9.11 10.58
C ARG A 76 -65.43 10.20 10.55
N TRP A 77 -66.70 9.83 10.68
CA TRP A 77 -67.81 10.78 10.72
C TRP A 77 -67.72 11.73 11.94
N ALA A 78 -67.47 11.18 13.13
CA ALA A 78 -67.36 11.96 14.37
C ALA A 78 -66.17 12.92 14.33
N ARG A 79 -65.06 12.53 13.69
CA ARG A 79 -63.93 13.44 13.42
C ARG A 79 -64.35 14.64 12.58
N ASP A 80 -65.22 14.47 11.59
CA ASP A 80 -65.64 15.56 10.71
C ASP A 80 -66.53 16.55 11.48
N GLN A 81 -67.43 16.07 12.33
CA GLN A 81 -68.20 16.92 13.25
C GLN A 81 -67.28 17.66 14.23
N HIS A 82 -66.28 16.96 14.78
CA HIS A 82 -65.27 17.55 15.68
C HIS A 82 -64.47 18.67 14.99
N GLN A 83 -64.05 18.49 13.73
CA GLN A 83 -63.33 19.53 12.99
C GLN A 83 -64.21 20.73 12.61
N ASN A 84 -65.52 20.51 12.50
CA ASN A 84 -66.53 21.55 12.34
C ASN A 84 -66.96 22.21 13.67
N GLU A 85 -66.25 21.92 14.77
CA GLU A 85 -66.49 22.45 16.12
C GLU A 85 -67.82 22.01 16.77
N ASP A 86 -68.49 21.00 16.20
CA ASP A 86 -69.60 20.31 16.86
C ASP A 86 -69.05 19.24 17.82
N TYR A 87 -68.49 19.73 18.93
CA TYR A 87 -67.84 18.89 19.93
C TYR A 87 -68.83 17.98 20.66
N LEU A 88 -70.05 18.44 20.94
CA LEU A 88 -71.04 17.65 21.69
C LEU A 88 -71.44 16.39 20.90
N THR A 89 -71.78 16.55 19.62
CA THR A 89 -72.12 15.43 18.74
C THR A 89 -70.95 14.47 18.57
N ALA A 90 -69.72 14.99 18.42
CA ALA A 90 -68.53 14.17 18.31
C ALA A 90 -68.24 13.37 19.58
N ILE A 91 -68.34 13.99 20.76
CA ILE A 91 -68.14 13.36 22.08
C ILE A 91 -69.10 12.19 22.25
N ASP A 92 -70.38 12.37 21.93
CA ASP A 92 -71.39 11.31 22.06
C ASP A 92 -71.05 10.10 21.18
N ARG A 93 -70.60 10.32 19.93
CA ARG A 93 -70.20 9.23 19.05
C ARG A 93 -68.88 8.57 19.45
N TYR A 94 -67.91 9.32 19.96
CA TYR A 94 -66.68 8.74 20.52
C TYR A 94 -66.99 7.86 21.74
N LYS A 95 -67.89 8.29 22.64
CA LYS A 95 -68.33 7.48 23.79
C LYS A 95 -69.06 6.21 23.36
N LEU A 96 -69.90 6.29 22.32
CA LEU A 96 -70.56 5.11 21.76
C LEU A 96 -69.53 4.07 21.26
N ILE A 97 -68.52 4.50 20.51
CA ILE A 97 -67.42 3.63 20.06
C ILE A 97 -66.69 3.00 21.24
N LEU A 98 -66.32 3.79 22.26
CA LEU A 98 -65.58 3.29 23.43
C LEU A 98 -66.42 2.35 24.32
N SER A 99 -67.74 2.44 24.25
CA SER A 99 -68.65 1.53 24.97
C SER A 99 -68.90 0.20 24.25
N ALA A 100 -68.55 0.10 22.97
CA ALA A 100 -68.79 -1.10 22.17
C ALA A 100 -67.81 -2.23 22.58
N PRO A 101 -68.29 -3.48 22.73
CA PRO A 101 -67.43 -4.61 23.06
C PRO A 101 -66.53 -4.99 21.88
N LYS A 102 -65.34 -5.52 22.17
CA LYS A 102 -64.41 -6.08 21.17
C LYS A 102 -63.96 -5.11 20.06
N VAL A 103 -63.97 -3.81 20.36
CA VAL A 103 -63.32 -2.80 19.52
C VAL A 103 -61.80 -2.97 19.59
N ASP A 104 -61.15 -2.87 18.44
CA ASP A 104 -59.70 -2.96 18.28
C ASP A 104 -58.96 -1.91 19.12
N ASP A 105 -57.86 -2.30 19.77
CA ASP A 105 -57.10 -1.46 20.70
C ASP A 105 -56.55 -0.18 20.03
N LEU A 106 -56.16 -0.24 18.75
CA LEU A 106 -55.72 0.95 18.02
C LEU A 106 -56.88 1.91 17.80
N LEU A 107 -58.08 1.36 17.53
CA LEU A 107 -59.29 2.14 17.36
C LEU A 107 -59.76 2.78 18.67
N VAL A 108 -59.61 2.08 19.80
CA VAL A 108 -59.81 2.63 21.15
C VAL A 108 -58.87 3.81 21.40
N ARG A 109 -57.55 3.64 21.22
CA ARG A 109 -56.57 4.72 21.45
C ARG A 109 -56.79 5.93 20.55
N LYS A 110 -57.11 5.71 19.27
CA LYS A 110 -57.53 6.77 18.33
C LYS A 110 -58.72 7.56 18.86
N THR A 111 -59.72 6.86 19.37
CA THR A 111 -60.96 7.45 19.87
C THR A 111 -60.75 8.20 21.18
N GLU A 112 -60.00 7.65 22.13
CA GLU A 112 -59.67 8.31 23.41
C GLU A 112 -58.94 9.65 23.20
N ILE A 113 -57.94 9.68 22.30
CA ILE A 113 -57.18 10.92 22.03
C ILE A 113 -58.10 11.97 21.42
N LYS A 114 -58.93 11.60 20.45
CA LYS A 114 -59.88 12.53 19.81
C LYS A 114 -60.95 13.02 20.80
N LEU A 115 -61.47 12.12 21.65
CA LEU A 115 -62.38 12.47 22.73
C LEU A 115 -61.76 13.48 23.68
N SER A 116 -60.51 13.27 24.10
CA SER A 116 -59.81 14.20 24.97
C SER A 116 -59.66 15.59 24.34
N TYR A 117 -59.38 15.70 23.04
CA TYR A 117 -59.38 17.00 22.36
C TYR A 117 -60.77 17.64 22.34
N ALA A 118 -61.82 16.87 22.05
CA ALA A 118 -63.20 17.37 22.00
C ALA A 118 -63.71 17.83 23.37
N GLU A 119 -63.45 17.08 24.45
CA GLU A 119 -63.82 17.44 25.82
C GLU A 119 -63.13 18.72 26.31
N ASN A 120 -61.94 19.01 25.78
CA ASN A 120 -61.22 20.26 26.04
C ASN A 120 -61.60 21.39 25.06
N GLY A 121 -62.59 21.20 24.18
CA GLY A 121 -63.02 22.21 23.20
C GLY A 121 -61.98 22.53 22.13
N ASN A 122 -61.03 21.62 21.88
CA ASN A 122 -59.94 21.82 20.93
C ASN A 122 -60.18 21.05 19.63
N ARG A 123 -59.85 21.65 18.48
CA ARG A 123 -59.76 20.92 17.20
C ARG A 123 -58.64 19.88 17.24
N ILE A 124 -58.76 18.81 16.47
CA ILE A 124 -57.69 17.80 16.34
C ILE A 124 -56.53 18.43 15.57
N PRO A 125 -55.30 18.52 16.15
CA PRO A 125 -54.18 19.18 15.50
C PRO A 125 -53.75 18.47 14.22
N SER A 126 -53.35 19.23 13.20
CA SER A 126 -52.79 18.65 11.96
C SER A 126 -51.48 17.91 12.23
N ILE A 127 -51.11 16.98 11.36
CA ILE A 127 -49.83 16.28 11.46
C ILE A 127 -48.63 17.25 11.47
N ASN A 128 -48.65 18.29 10.65
CA ASN A 128 -47.57 19.28 10.61
C ASN A 128 -47.50 20.07 11.92
N THR A 129 -48.64 20.36 12.55
CA THR A 129 -48.69 20.99 13.87
C THR A 129 -48.01 20.10 14.91
N LEU A 130 -48.34 18.81 14.96
CA LEU A 130 -47.75 17.87 15.91
C LEU A 130 -46.25 17.66 15.69
N ILE A 131 -45.82 17.54 14.43
CA ILE A 131 -44.38 17.44 14.09
C ILE A 131 -43.65 18.71 14.51
N ASN A 132 -44.21 19.89 14.24
CA ASN A 132 -43.60 21.15 14.63
C ASN A 132 -43.50 21.27 16.16
N MET A 133 -44.58 20.94 16.90
CA MET A 133 -44.54 20.89 18.36
C MET A 133 -43.46 19.94 18.88
N ALA A 134 -43.37 18.73 18.31
CA ALA A 134 -42.32 17.77 18.69
C ALA A 134 -40.90 18.30 18.36
N SER A 135 -40.73 19.01 17.25
CA SER A 135 -39.42 19.57 16.86
C SER A 135 -38.95 20.68 17.79
N GLN A 136 -39.87 21.42 18.40
CA GLN A 136 -39.58 22.53 19.33
C GLN A 136 -39.45 22.06 20.79
N GLU A 137 -39.84 20.83 21.09
CA GLU A 137 -39.71 20.29 22.45
C GLU A 137 -38.26 19.97 22.80
N ALA A 138 -37.77 20.51 23.92
CA ALA A 138 -36.40 20.33 24.36
C ALA A 138 -36.13 18.90 24.86
N HIS A 139 -37.10 18.30 25.56
CA HIS A 139 -36.94 17.02 26.24
C HIS A 139 -37.37 15.84 25.35
N SER A 140 -36.47 14.88 25.16
CA SER A 140 -36.74 13.68 24.34
C SER A 140 -37.97 12.89 24.80
N SER A 141 -38.25 12.81 26.11
CA SER A 141 -39.46 12.17 26.64
C SER A 141 -40.75 12.86 26.19
N ASN A 142 -40.74 14.20 26.12
CA ASN A 142 -41.89 14.97 25.64
C ASN A 142 -42.05 14.80 24.13
N ARG A 143 -40.94 14.80 23.37
CA ARG A 143 -40.95 14.50 21.93
C ARG A 143 -41.58 13.13 21.65
N ILE A 144 -41.18 12.10 22.40
CA ILE A 144 -41.79 10.77 22.30
C ILE A 144 -43.30 10.85 22.54
N SER A 145 -43.75 11.50 23.63
CA SER A 145 -45.18 11.66 23.91
C SER A 145 -45.95 12.32 22.76
N ILE A 146 -45.40 13.37 22.15
CA ILE A 146 -46.05 14.07 21.03
C ILE A 146 -46.08 13.18 19.79
N TYR A 147 -44.98 12.53 19.43
CA TYR A 147 -44.96 11.62 18.28
C TYR A 147 -45.83 10.38 18.48
N THR A 148 -45.95 9.85 19.70
CA THR A 148 -46.88 8.76 20.01
C THR A 148 -48.33 9.20 19.83
N LYS A 149 -48.68 10.42 20.25
CA LYS A 149 -50.00 11.02 19.94
C LYS A 149 -50.20 11.17 18.43
N ALA A 150 -49.17 11.62 17.71
CA ALA A 150 -49.21 11.74 16.26
C ALA A 150 -49.41 10.40 15.57
N TYR A 151 -48.74 9.33 16.03
CA TYR A 151 -48.89 7.97 15.52
C TYR A 151 -50.35 7.50 15.60
N TYR A 152 -50.99 7.68 16.75
CA TYR A 152 -52.39 7.28 16.89
C TYR A 152 -53.32 8.11 16.02
N LEU A 153 -53.06 9.42 15.84
CA LEU A 153 -53.90 10.28 14.99
C LEU A 153 -53.66 10.07 13.48
N TYR A 154 -52.43 9.74 13.07
CA TYR A 154 -51.93 9.75 11.70
C TYR A 154 -50.94 8.59 11.42
N ASN A 155 -51.39 7.35 11.56
CA ASN A 155 -50.55 6.14 11.56
C ASN A 155 -49.77 5.80 10.27
N ASN A 156 -49.97 6.54 9.16
CA ASN A 156 -49.36 6.24 7.86
C ASN A 156 -48.21 7.18 7.45
N ASP A 157 -47.79 8.12 8.31
CA ASP A 157 -46.73 9.07 7.98
C ASP A 157 -45.36 8.65 8.55
N LYS A 158 -44.40 8.40 7.66
CA LYS A 158 -43.05 7.96 8.00
C LYS A 158 -42.30 8.94 8.91
N ARG A 159 -42.60 10.24 8.87
CA ARG A 159 -41.94 11.24 9.73
C ARG A 159 -42.18 10.96 11.22
N ILE A 160 -43.24 10.23 11.55
CA ILE A 160 -43.57 9.84 12.92
C ILE A 160 -42.63 8.73 13.41
N SER A 161 -42.43 7.66 12.64
CA SER A 161 -41.48 6.60 13.00
C SER A 161 -40.06 7.12 13.12
N ASP A 162 -39.65 7.99 12.19
CA ASP A 162 -38.31 8.59 12.19
C ASP A 162 -38.12 9.49 13.42
N GLY A 163 -39.13 10.30 13.75
CA GLY A 163 -39.15 11.16 14.93
C GLY A 163 -39.12 10.39 16.26
N LEU A 164 -39.86 9.27 16.34
CA LEU A 164 -39.87 8.37 17.51
C LEU A 164 -38.50 7.74 17.74
N ASN A 165 -37.91 7.13 16.72
CA ASN A 165 -36.61 6.46 16.85
C ASN A 165 -35.49 7.46 17.17
N LYS A 166 -35.49 8.63 16.54
CA LYS A 166 -34.50 9.68 16.85
C LYS A 166 -34.61 10.18 18.29
N SER A 167 -35.84 10.38 18.78
CA SER A 167 -36.10 10.82 20.15
C SER A 167 -35.78 9.71 21.16
N ALA A 168 -36.08 8.45 20.84
CA ALA A 168 -35.74 7.29 21.64
C ALA A 168 -34.22 7.16 21.81
N ASN A 169 -33.45 7.21 20.73
CA ASN A 169 -31.98 7.14 20.79
C ASN A 169 -31.39 8.24 21.67
N SER A 170 -31.87 9.48 21.51
CA SER A 170 -31.44 10.60 22.36
C SER A 170 -31.77 10.37 23.85
N LEU A 171 -32.92 9.73 24.14
CA LEU A 171 -33.32 9.42 25.50
C LEU A 171 -32.53 8.23 26.08
N ILE A 172 -32.18 7.24 25.26
CA ILE A 172 -31.31 6.11 25.62
C ILE A 172 -29.95 6.62 26.06
N GLU A 173 -29.32 7.52 25.29
CA GLU A 173 -28.02 8.10 25.63
C GLU A 173 -28.05 8.84 26.97
N TRP A 174 -29.09 9.65 27.19
CA TRP A 174 -29.26 10.35 28.46
C TRP A 174 -29.45 9.38 29.63
N ALA A 175 -30.35 8.39 29.47
CA ALA A 175 -30.64 7.39 30.48
C ALA A 175 -29.43 6.51 30.79
N PHE A 176 -28.63 6.17 29.77
CA PHE A 176 -27.35 5.47 29.91
C PHE A 176 -26.37 6.28 30.77
N GLY A 177 -26.34 7.61 30.61
CA GLY A 177 -25.55 8.50 31.46
C GLY A 177 -25.98 8.49 32.92
N GLU A 178 -27.29 8.50 33.19
CA GLU A 178 -27.84 8.42 34.55
C GLU A 178 -27.63 7.04 35.19
N HIS A 179 -27.83 5.97 34.43
CA HIS A 179 -27.49 4.60 34.84
C HIS A 179 -26.01 4.51 35.19
N ALA A 180 -25.14 5.04 34.34
CA ALA A 180 -23.72 5.15 34.61
C ALA A 180 -23.38 6.06 35.79
N LYS A 181 -24.29 6.84 36.38
CA LYS A 181 -24.06 7.56 37.66
C LYS A 181 -24.55 6.76 38.88
N GLY A 182 -25.25 5.65 38.67
CA GLY A 182 -25.91 4.86 39.72
C GLY A 182 -27.36 5.29 39.96
N ASN A 183 -27.93 6.16 39.12
CA ASN A 183 -29.31 6.61 39.22
C ASN A 183 -30.25 5.60 38.55
N PHE A 184 -30.27 4.35 39.05
CA PHE A 184 -30.91 3.20 38.40
C PHE A 184 -32.41 3.40 38.18
N GLU A 185 -33.14 3.89 39.18
CA GLU A 185 -34.59 4.14 39.07
C GLU A 185 -34.93 5.16 37.98
N THR A 186 -34.11 6.22 37.88
CA THR A 186 -34.28 7.27 36.87
C THR A 186 -34.05 6.72 35.46
N ALA A 187 -32.99 5.93 35.27
CA ALA A 187 -32.71 5.29 33.99
C ALA A 187 -33.78 4.26 33.61
N LEU A 188 -34.17 3.40 34.56
CA LEU A 188 -35.20 2.37 34.37
C LEU A 188 -36.52 2.95 33.89
N SER A 189 -36.97 4.06 34.52
CA SER A 189 -38.18 4.77 34.11
C SER A 189 -38.13 5.22 32.64
N ARG A 190 -36.96 5.62 32.12
CA ARG A 190 -36.81 6.03 30.72
C ARG A 190 -36.73 4.84 29.78
N TYR A 191 -36.07 3.76 30.18
CA TYR A 191 -36.03 2.53 29.39
C TYR A 191 -37.43 1.94 29.19
N GLU A 192 -38.25 1.92 30.24
CA GLU A 192 -39.64 1.44 30.16
C GLU A 192 -40.52 2.33 29.29
N LEU A 193 -40.34 3.66 29.36
CA LEU A 193 -41.02 4.58 28.44
C LEU A 193 -40.73 4.23 26.98
N ILE A 194 -39.45 4.04 26.62
CA ILE A 194 -39.06 3.70 25.25
C ILE A 194 -39.60 2.33 24.83
N LEU A 195 -39.49 1.30 25.68
CA LEU A 195 -40.00 -0.04 25.37
C LEU A 195 -41.52 -0.08 25.17
N SER A 196 -42.26 0.80 25.85
CA SER A 196 -43.72 0.95 25.67
C SER A 196 -44.12 1.83 24.47
N THR A 197 -43.15 2.43 23.78
CA THR A 197 -43.41 3.34 22.65
C THR A 197 -43.60 2.54 21.35
N PRO A 198 -44.65 2.81 20.55
CA PRO A 198 -44.86 2.12 19.28
C PRO A 198 -43.79 2.50 18.23
N LEU A 199 -43.61 1.66 17.21
CA LEU A 199 -42.71 1.90 16.07
C LEU A 199 -41.22 2.09 16.41
N ILE A 200 -40.77 1.69 17.60
CA ILE A 200 -39.34 1.60 17.90
C ILE A 200 -38.73 0.40 17.16
N GLU A 201 -37.57 0.60 16.56
CA GLU A 201 -36.86 -0.45 15.83
C GLU A 201 -36.55 -1.66 16.71
N ALA A 202 -36.76 -2.87 16.17
CA ALA A 202 -36.57 -4.12 16.91
C ALA A 202 -35.16 -4.26 17.51
N SER A 203 -34.12 -3.86 16.75
CA SER A 203 -32.72 -3.85 17.22
C SER A 203 -32.51 -2.94 18.45
N THR A 204 -33.21 -1.81 18.49
CA THR A 204 -33.16 -0.87 19.62
C THR A 204 -33.89 -1.46 20.82
N GLN A 205 -35.04 -2.10 20.61
CA GLN A 205 -35.78 -2.78 21.67
C GLN A 205 -34.97 -3.92 22.29
N ASP A 206 -34.36 -4.79 21.47
CA ASP A 206 -33.56 -5.92 21.92
C ASP A 206 -32.39 -5.46 22.80
N SER A 207 -31.65 -4.45 22.33
CA SER A 207 -30.53 -3.86 23.07
C SER A 207 -30.99 -3.24 24.40
N LEU A 208 -32.14 -2.57 24.39
CA LEU A 208 -32.66 -1.88 25.57
C LEU A 208 -33.24 -2.85 26.61
N ILE A 209 -33.82 -3.97 26.19
CA ILE A 209 -34.28 -5.05 27.08
C ILE A 209 -33.10 -5.59 27.88
N GLU A 210 -31.94 -5.79 27.24
CA GLU A 210 -30.73 -6.23 27.91
C GLU A 210 -30.24 -5.19 28.93
N ILE A 211 -30.06 -3.93 28.51
CA ILE A 211 -29.61 -2.83 29.39
C ILE A 211 -30.55 -2.66 30.59
N ARG A 212 -31.87 -2.76 30.37
CA ARG A 212 -32.89 -2.69 31.42
C ARG A 212 -32.70 -3.75 32.50
N ARG A 213 -32.32 -4.99 32.14
CA ARG A 213 -32.07 -6.06 33.13
C ARG A 213 -30.93 -5.68 34.08
N TYR A 214 -29.88 -5.05 33.58
CA TYR A 214 -28.79 -4.53 34.44
C TYR A 214 -29.28 -3.43 35.37
N ALA A 215 -30.13 -2.51 34.89
CA ALA A 215 -30.70 -1.45 35.73
C ALA A 215 -31.56 -2.01 36.88
N ILE A 216 -32.40 -3.02 36.61
CA ILE A 216 -33.24 -3.70 37.61
C ILE A 216 -32.39 -4.33 38.72
N ASN A 217 -31.23 -4.88 38.36
CA ASN A 217 -30.31 -5.53 39.30
C ASN A 217 -29.35 -4.54 39.99
N ASN A 218 -29.52 -3.23 39.81
CA ASN A 218 -28.58 -2.19 40.28
C ASN A 218 -27.14 -2.43 39.81
N GLN A 219 -26.98 -2.97 38.61
CA GLN A 219 -25.69 -3.30 37.99
C GLN A 219 -25.39 -2.34 36.85
N LEU A 220 -24.13 -1.98 36.69
CA LEU A 220 -23.64 -1.26 35.51
C LEU A 220 -23.23 -2.25 34.44
N THR A 221 -23.50 -1.96 33.17
CA THR A 221 -22.94 -2.73 32.06
C THR A 221 -21.44 -2.46 31.93
N ALA A 222 -20.71 -3.34 31.24
CA ALA A 222 -19.29 -3.14 30.99
C ALA A 222 -19.00 -1.80 30.31
N ASP A 223 -19.81 -1.38 29.33
CA ASP A 223 -19.66 -0.10 28.63
C ASP A 223 -19.83 1.12 29.55
N MET A 224 -20.71 1.03 30.54
CA MET A 224 -20.91 2.10 31.52
C MET A 224 -19.69 2.25 32.43
N ILE A 225 -19.11 1.13 32.87
CA ILE A 225 -17.89 1.13 33.68
C ILE A 225 -16.72 1.71 32.87
N VAL A 226 -16.56 1.30 31.60
CA VAL A 226 -15.55 1.87 30.69
C VAL A 226 -15.76 3.38 30.49
N SER A 227 -17.00 3.84 30.38
CA SER A 227 -17.31 5.27 30.29
C SER A 227 -16.95 6.04 31.56
N ARG A 228 -17.15 5.45 32.76
CA ARG A 228 -16.68 6.03 34.04
C ARG A 228 -15.17 6.15 34.09
N ILE A 229 -14.46 5.08 33.74
CA ILE A 229 -12.99 5.03 33.72
C ILE A 229 -12.41 6.19 32.91
N LYS A 230 -12.99 6.49 31.74
CA LYS A 230 -12.55 7.60 30.88
C LYS A 230 -12.66 8.98 31.52
N LYS A 231 -13.54 9.16 32.52
CA LYS A 231 -13.75 10.44 33.22
C LYS A 231 -12.78 10.66 34.38
N HIS A 232 -12.12 9.62 34.89
CA HIS A 232 -11.11 9.76 35.94
C HIS A 232 -9.86 10.49 35.42
N SER A 233 -9.29 11.37 36.25
CA SER A 233 -8.12 12.17 35.88
C SER A 233 -6.80 11.46 36.23
N THR A 234 -6.79 10.62 37.26
CA THR A 234 -5.58 9.94 37.74
C THR A 234 -5.52 8.47 37.32
N SER A 235 -4.29 7.96 37.14
CA SER A 235 -4.08 6.53 36.87
C SER A 235 -4.54 5.64 38.04
N SER A 236 -4.40 6.09 39.29
CA SER A 236 -4.84 5.33 40.47
C SER A 236 -6.35 5.11 40.48
N GLU A 237 -7.15 6.14 40.20
CA GLU A 237 -8.61 6.01 40.11
C GLU A 237 -9.03 5.09 38.96
N LYS A 238 -8.36 5.21 37.80
CA LYS A 238 -8.61 4.33 36.64
C LYS A 238 -8.34 2.87 36.97
N ILE A 239 -7.23 2.56 37.64
CA ILE A 239 -6.88 1.20 38.07
C ILE A 239 -7.96 0.67 39.02
N ASN A 240 -8.33 1.44 40.05
CA ASN A 240 -9.33 1.02 41.03
C ASN A 240 -10.70 0.73 40.40
N GLU A 241 -11.17 1.58 39.49
CA GLU A 241 -12.46 1.38 38.83
C GLU A 241 -12.40 0.23 37.80
N ALA A 242 -11.27 0.06 37.10
CA ALA A 242 -11.05 -1.05 36.19
C ALA A 242 -10.94 -2.41 36.91
N LEU A 243 -10.34 -2.46 38.11
CA LEU A 243 -10.30 -3.67 38.93
C LEU A 243 -11.71 -4.11 39.36
N LYS A 244 -12.58 -3.17 39.74
CA LYS A 244 -14.00 -3.47 40.01
C LYS A 244 -14.71 -3.99 38.75
N GLY A 245 -14.47 -3.34 37.61
CA GLY A 245 -15.01 -3.75 36.31
C GLY A 245 -14.60 -5.15 35.92
N HIS A 246 -13.31 -5.48 36.01
CA HIS A 246 -12.78 -6.81 35.72
C HIS A 246 -13.33 -7.88 36.67
N LYS A 247 -13.52 -7.55 37.97
CA LYS A 247 -14.15 -8.47 38.92
C LYS A 247 -15.59 -8.83 38.53
N GLN A 248 -16.34 -7.87 37.99
CA GLN A 248 -17.70 -8.08 37.53
C GLN A 248 -17.77 -8.72 36.13
N TYR A 249 -16.79 -8.42 35.27
CA TYR A 249 -16.70 -8.86 33.87
C TYR A 249 -15.30 -9.43 33.57
N PRO A 250 -14.99 -10.64 34.06
CA PRO A 250 -13.63 -11.19 33.98
C PRO A 250 -13.15 -11.45 32.54
N ASN A 251 -14.09 -11.63 31.61
CA ASN A 251 -13.79 -11.91 30.20
C ASN A 251 -13.74 -10.65 29.31
N ASP A 252 -14.00 -9.45 29.86
CA ASP A 252 -13.90 -8.20 29.09
C ASP A 252 -12.47 -7.63 29.19
N ASN A 253 -11.70 -7.84 28.11
CA ASN A 253 -10.29 -7.46 28.03
C ASN A 253 -10.04 -5.96 28.17
N ARG A 254 -11.04 -5.10 27.94
CA ARG A 254 -10.87 -3.64 28.04
C ARG A 254 -10.47 -3.21 29.45
N PHE A 255 -10.90 -3.92 30.48
CA PHE A 255 -10.49 -3.62 31.86
C PHE A 255 -9.02 -3.97 32.10
N ILE A 256 -8.54 -5.09 31.55
CA ILE A 256 -7.13 -5.51 31.64
C ILE A 256 -6.24 -4.48 30.93
N GLU A 257 -6.63 -4.03 29.75
CA GLU A 257 -5.91 -3.01 28.98
C GLU A 257 -5.78 -1.67 29.75
N VAL A 258 -6.86 -1.25 30.42
CA VAL A 258 -6.84 -0.04 31.26
C VAL A 258 -5.93 -0.24 32.47
N ILE A 259 -6.01 -1.41 33.13
CA ILE A 259 -5.18 -1.74 34.29
C ILE A 259 -3.69 -1.69 33.90
N ASP A 260 -3.28 -2.35 32.81
CA ASP A 260 -1.89 -2.37 32.36
C ASP A 260 -1.39 -0.96 31.96
N SER A 261 -2.13 -0.27 31.08
CA SER A 261 -1.73 1.07 30.59
C SER A 261 -1.68 2.13 31.71
N SER A 262 -2.63 2.08 32.65
CA SER A 262 -2.65 2.98 33.80
C SER A 262 -1.56 2.61 34.80
N SER A 263 -1.24 1.33 34.99
CA SER A 263 -0.14 0.87 35.86
C SER A 263 1.22 1.34 35.35
N ARG A 264 1.47 1.29 34.04
CA ARG A 264 2.70 1.86 33.43
C ARG A 264 2.82 3.36 33.65
N SER A 265 1.72 4.08 33.48
CA SER A 265 1.66 5.53 33.71
C SER A 265 1.92 5.87 35.18
N LEU A 266 1.33 5.09 36.10
CA LEU A 266 1.50 5.25 37.52
C LEU A 266 2.93 4.90 37.98
N LEU A 267 3.54 3.85 37.42
CA LEU A 267 4.91 3.45 37.71
C LEU A 267 5.90 4.57 37.34
N LYS A 268 5.70 5.20 36.18
CA LYS A 268 6.51 6.35 35.74
C LYS A 268 6.38 7.52 36.71
N TRP A 269 5.16 7.86 37.08
CA TRP A 269 4.89 8.94 38.04
C TRP A 269 5.53 8.66 39.42
N ALA A 270 5.32 7.45 39.95
CA ALA A 270 5.87 7.02 41.24
C ALA A 270 7.41 6.97 41.22
N THR A 271 8.02 6.58 40.09
CA THR A 271 9.48 6.66 39.90
C THR A 271 10.01 8.09 40.00
N GLY A 272 9.25 9.08 39.50
CA GLY A 272 9.60 10.50 39.66
C GLY A 272 9.64 10.90 41.14
N LYS A 273 8.58 10.55 41.88
CA LYS A 273 8.50 10.79 43.33
C LYS A 273 9.58 10.07 44.13
N HIS A 274 9.92 8.85 43.75
CA HIS A 274 11.05 8.11 44.33
C HIS A 274 12.36 8.88 44.14
N GLN A 275 12.67 9.40 42.95
CA GLN A 275 13.90 10.16 42.71
C GLN A 275 13.93 11.51 43.45
N GLU A 276 12.75 12.11 43.69
CA GLU A 276 12.58 13.28 44.56
C GLU A 276 12.74 12.95 46.07
N GLN A 277 12.97 11.69 46.42
CA GLN A 277 13.07 11.16 47.80
C GLN A 277 11.74 11.17 48.58
N GLU A 278 10.61 11.27 47.89
CA GLU A 278 9.27 11.06 48.45
C GLU A 278 8.95 9.54 48.51
N TYR A 279 9.74 8.79 49.30
CA TYR A 279 9.70 7.33 49.30
C TYR A 279 8.35 6.74 49.72
N ASP A 280 7.67 7.33 50.71
CA ASP A 280 6.38 6.81 51.19
C ASP A 280 5.28 6.94 50.12
N ILE A 281 5.25 8.08 49.41
CA ILE A 281 4.31 8.34 48.31
C ILE A 281 4.57 7.37 47.14
N ALA A 282 5.84 7.09 46.83
CA ALA A 282 6.20 6.13 45.80
C ALA A 282 5.81 4.69 46.21
N GLN A 283 6.05 4.30 47.47
CA GLN A 283 5.69 2.99 48.01
C GLN A 283 4.19 2.71 47.86
N ASP A 284 3.32 3.63 48.28
CA ASP A 284 1.87 3.48 48.16
C ASP A 284 1.43 3.18 46.72
N ARG A 285 2.07 3.82 45.73
CA ARG A 285 1.73 3.61 44.32
C ARG A 285 2.31 2.34 43.75
N TYR A 286 3.49 1.92 44.18
CA TYR A 286 4.05 0.62 43.82
C TYR A 286 3.21 -0.53 44.38
N GLU A 287 2.75 -0.43 45.62
CA GLU A 287 1.87 -1.44 46.23
C GLU A 287 0.51 -1.51 45.53
N LEU A 288 -0.06 -0.37 45.12
CA LEU A 288 -1.28 -0.35 44.29
C LEU A 288 -1.08 -1.08 42.95
N ILE A 289 0.05 -0.84 42.27
CA ILE A 289 0.38 -1.53 40.99
C ILE A 289 0.48 -3.04 41.24
N LEU A 290 1.18 -3.48 42.28
CA LEU A 290 1.37 -4.90 42.59
C LEU A 290 0.07 -5.60 43.03
N SER A 291 -0.90 -4.86 43.57
CA SER A 291 -2.22 -5.41 43.92
C SER A 291 -3.09 -5.76 42.69
N ALA A 292 -2.74 -5.27 41.50
CA ALA A 292 -3.48 -5.54 40.27
C ALA A 292 -3.08 -6.90 39.67
N SER A 293 -3.94 -7.91 39.79
CA SER A 293 -3.65 -9.31 39.47
C SER A 293 -3.47 -9.67 37.98
N GLN A 294 -3.37 -8.69 37.08
CA GLN A 294 -3.35 -8.90 35.62
C GLN A 294 -2.39 -7.98 34.87
N ILE A 295 -1.30 -7.56 35.52
CA ILE A 295 -0.26 -6.75 34.88
C ILE A 295 0.90 -7.60 34.36
N ASP A 296 1.59 -7.09 33.34
CA ASP A 296 2.73 -7.75 32.74
C ASP A 296 3.81 -8.16 33.78
N LYS A 297 4.33 -9.39 33.66
CA LYS A 297 5.31 -9.93 34.63
C LYS A 297 6.59 -9.09 34.73
N SER A 298 7.02 -8.44 33.64
CA SER A 298 8.18 -7.56 33.69
C SER A 298 7.87 -6.27 34.44
N LEU A 299 6.65 -5.74 34.31
CA LEU A 299 6.17 -4.59 35.08
C LEU A 299 6.10 -4.91 36.58
N VAL A 300 5.64 -6.12 36.94
CA VAL A 300 5.68 -6.61 38.33
C VAL A 300 7.10 -6.59 38.86
N LYS A 301 8.04 -7.21 38.13
CA LYS A 301 9.46 -7.29 38.56
C LYS A 301 10.12 -5.91 38.67
N GLU A 302 9.88 -5.02 37.71
CA GLU A 302 10.36 -3.63 37.79
C GLU A 302 9.80 -2.93 39.03
N THR A 303 8.52 -3.09 39.32
CA THR A 303 7.84 -2.47 40.46
C THR A 303 8.34 -3.05 41.79
N GLU A 304 8.53 -4.37 41.90
CA GLU A 304 9.11 -5.03 43.08
C GLU A 304 10.51 -4.51 43.39
N ILE A 305 11.37 -4.38 42.38
CA ILE A 305 12.75 -3.87 42.56
C ILE A 305 12.69 -2.41 43.05
N LYS A 306 11.90 -1.54 42.41
CA LYS A 306 11.75 -0.14 42.85
C LYS A 306 11.17 -0.03 44.26
N LEU A 307 10.19 -0.87 44.59
CA LEU A 307 9.64 -0.95 45.95
C LEU A 307 10.70 -1.35 46.97
N ALA A 308 11.59 -2.30 46.66
CA ALA A 308 12.68 -2.69 47.54
C ALA A 308 13.67 -1.54 47.79
N TYR A 309 14.01 -0.75 46.75
CA TYR A 309 14.80 0.48 46.89
C TYR A 309 14.10 1.52 47.76
N ALA A 310 12.80 1.74 47.55
CA ALA A 310 12.02 2.71 48.32
C ALA A 310 11.92 2.31 49.80
N LYS A 311 11.63 1.03 50.10
CA LYS A 311 11.64 0.47 51.46
C LYS A 311 12.99 0.59 52.16
N SER A 312 14.07 0.52 51.38
CA SER A 312 15.44 0.70 51.87
C SER A 312 15.88 2.18 51.94
N GLN A 313 14.98 3.14 51.66
CA GLN A 313 15.27 4.58 51.65
C GLN A 313 16.45 4.94 50.71
N ARG A 314 16.57 4.23 49.58
CA ARG A 314 17.64 4.41 48.59
C ARG A 314 17.07 4.90 47.27
N ARG A 315 17.81 5.77 46.58
CA ARG A 315 17.49 6.17 45.20
C ARG A 315 17.68 4.98 44.25
N ILE A 316 16.88 4.93 43.19
CA ILE A 316 17.07 3.94 42.10
C ILE A 316 18.39 4.30 41.40
N PRO A 317 19.33 3.35 41.23
CA PRO A 317 20.61 3.59 40.57
C PRO A 317 20.41 4.00 39.11
N THR A 318 21.42 4.57 38.47
CA THR A 318 21.39 4.77 37.01
C THR A 318 21.86 3.52 36.28
N SER A 319 21.51 3.38 34.99
CA SER A 319 22.03 2.28 34.16
C SER A 319 23.57 2.21 34.19
N SER A 320 24.27 3.34 34.06
CA SER A 320 25.74 3.39 34.12
C SER A 320 26.29 2.97 35.48
N THR A 321 25.59 3.28 36.58
CA THR A 321 25.98 2.84 37.92
C THR A 321 25.98 1.32 38.04
N LEU A 322 24.90 0.65 37.60
CA LEU A 322 24.81 -0.81 37.63
C LEU A 322 25.84 -1.47 36.70
N MET A 323 26.08 -0.89 35.52
CA MET A 323 27.13 -1.37 34.59
C MET A 323 28.51 -1.33 35.23
N ASN A 324 28.86 -0.21 35.85
CA ASN A 324 30.16 -0.06 36.53
C ASN A 324 30.27 -1.03 37.70
N GLN A 325 29.23 -1.17 38.51
CA GLN A 325 29.20 -2.12 39.62
C GLN A 325 29.44 -3.55 39.12
N ALA A 326 28.73 -3.99 38.08
CA ALA A 326 28.91 -5.32 37.51
C ALA A 326 30.29 -5.53 36.86
N SER A 327 30.91 -4.47 36.32
CA SER A 327 32.25 -4.56 35.72
C SER A 327 33.36 -4.87 36.75
N LEU A 328 33.16 -4.47 38.00
CA LEU A 328 34.08 -4.72 39.11
C LEU A 328 33.93 -6.11 39.72
N GLU A 329 32.82 -6.80 39.45
CA GLU A 329 32.60 -8.16 39.93
C GLU A 329 33.46 -9.17 39.17
N SER A 330 34.05 -10.12 39.87
CA SER A 330 34.83 -11.21 39.25
C SER A 330 34.00 -12.48 38.98
N HIS A 331 32.86 -12.64 39.64
CA HIS A 331 32.03 -13.84 39.57
C HIS A 331 30.83 -13.65 38.65
N SER A 332 30.69 -14.50 37.62
CA SER A 332 29.58 -14.45 36.66
C SER A 332 28.20 -14.57 37.33
N SER A 333 28.08 -15.32 38.43
CA SER A 333 26.83 -15.43 39.19
C SER A 333 26.39 -14.09 39.79
N LYS A 334 27.33 -13.28 40.31
CA LYS A 334 27.02 -11.96 40.88
C LYS A 334 26.72 -10.93 39.78
N LYS A 335 27.42 -11.03 38.65
CA LYS A 335 27.10 -10.25 37.45
C LYS A 335 25.68 -10.51 36.95
N ILE A 336 25.26 -11.78 36.90
CA ILE A 336 23.89 -12.16 36.51
C ILE A 336 22.84 -11.47 37.41
N GLU A 337 23.06 -11.42 38.72
CA GLU A 337 22.14 -10.76 39.65
C GLU A 337 22.02 -9.25 39.35
N ILE A 338 23.15 -8.54 39.23
CA ILE A 338 23.19 -7.09 38.95
C ILE A 338 22.59 -6.77 37.58
N PHE A 339 22.94 -7.55 36.54
CA PHE A 339 22.39 -7.31 35.21
C PHE A 339 20.92 -7.70 35.09
N THR A 340 20.43 -8.65 35.91
CA THR A 340 19.00 -8.99 35.99
C THR A 340 18.21 -7.83 36.57
N GLU A 341 18.72 -7.22 37.64
CA GLU A 341 18.15 -6.00 38.21
C GLU A 341 18.10 -4.87 37.18
N GLY A 342 19.21 -4.62 36.49
CA GLY A 342 19.29 -3.59 35.46
C GLY A 342 18.40 -3.86 34.23
N TYR A 343 18.23 -5.12 33.83
CA TYR A 343 17.32 -5.51 32.75
C TYR A 343 15.87 -5.09 33.04
N TYR A 344 15.41 -5.26 34.28
CA TYR A 344 14.06 -4.87 34.67
C TYR A 344 13.93 -3.35 34.92
N LEU A 345 14.94 -2.70 35.49
CA LEU A 345 14.91 -1.25 35.73
C LEU A 345 15.07 -0.43 34.44
N PHE A 346 15.77 -0.97 33.44
CA PHE A 346 16.12 -0.28 32.19
C PHE A 346 15.84 -1.16 30.96
N PRO A 347 14.58 -1.51 30.68
CA PRO A 347 14.22 -2.45 29.61
C PRO A 347 14.61 -1.98 28.20
N ASN A 348 14.82 -0.67 28.02
CA ASN A 348 15.23 -0.07 26.74
C ASN A 348 16.75 -0.01 26.56
N ASP A 349 17.55 -0.39 27.57
CA ASP A 349 19.00 -0.41 27.47
C ASP A 349 19.48 -1.80 27.03
N PRO A 350 19.90 -1.96 25.76
CA PRO A 350 20.22 -3.28 25.21
C PRO A 350 21.45 -3.91 25.88
N ARG A 351 22.29 -3.12 26.56
CA ARG A 351 23.51 -3.59 27.20
C ARG A 351 23.22 -4.64 28.27
N PHE A 352 22.15 -4.49 29.07
CA PHE A 352 21.83 -5.47 30.12
C PHE A 352 21.48 -6.84 29.54
N LYS A 353 20.72 -6.89 28.44
CA LYS A 353 20.40 -8.15 27.75
C LYS A 353 21.66 -8.82 27.20
N THR A 354 22.56 -8.04 26.59
CA THR A 354 23.84 -8.54 26.06
C THR A 354 24.69 -9.11 27.18
N GLU A 355 24.92 -8.35 28.25
CA GLU A 355 25.80 -8.76 29.34
C GLU A 355 25.23 -9.87 30.22
N LEU A 356 23.90 -9.98 30.35
CA LEU A 356 23.24 -11.15 30.94
C LEU A 356 23.59 -12.42 30.19
N ASN A 357 23.49 -12.39 28.86
CA ASN A 357 23.81 -13.57 28.04
C ASN A 357 25.30 -13.87 28.06
N ASN A 358 26.18 -12.87 27.97
CA ASN A 358 27.63 -13.08 28.11
C ASN A 358 27.99 -13.71 29.46
N SER A 359 27.38 -13.22 30.55
CA SER A 359 27.60 -13.75 31.90
C SER A 359 27.05 -15.17 32.05
N ALA A 360 25.90 -15.47 31.44
CA ALA A 360 25.32 -16.81 31.38
C ALA A 360 26.20 -17.79 30.59
N GLU A 361 26.74 -17.39 29.44
CA GLU A 361 27.69 -18.19 28.63
C GLU A 361 28.96 -18.50 29.43
N ASN A 362 29.55 -17.49 30.08
CA ASN A 362 30.72 -17.68 30.94
C ASN A 362 30.43 -18.63 32.12
N LEU A 363 29.26 -18.48 32.75
CA LEU A 363 28.86 -19.37 33.85
C LEU A 363 28.57 -20.80 33.36
N LEU A 364 28.02 -20.96 32.16
CA LEU A 364 27.77 -22.26 31.53
C LEU A 364 29.07 -23.03 31.29
N VAL A 365 30.12 -22.37 30.79
CA VAL A 365 31.45 -22.98 30.62
C VAL A 365 31.97 -23.47 31.97
N TRP A 366 31.90 -22.64 33.01
CA TRP A 366 32.34 -23.01 34.35
C TRP A 366 31.53 -24.19 34.93
N ALA A 367 30.20 -24.15 34.81
CA ALA A 367 29.30 -25.20 35.29
C ALA A 367 29.56 -26.53 34.57
N THR A 368 29.81 -26.47 33.25
CA THR A 368 30.19 -27.64 32.44
C THR A 368 31.48 -28.27 32.93
N ASN A 369 32.50 -27.46 33.30
CA ASN A 369 33.75 -27.98 33.85
C ASN A 369 33.54 -28.67 35.20
N GLN A 370 32.67 -28.14 36.07
CA GLN A 370 32.31 -28.82 37.32
C GLN A 370 31.58 -30.14 37.07
N HIS A 371 30.66 -30.15 36.09
CA HIS A 371 29.95 -31.36 35.68
C HIS A 371 30.92 -32.44 35.16
N GLN A 372 31.88 -32.09 34.31
CA GLN A 372 32.90 -33.02 33.81
C GLN A 372 33.82 -33.54 34.93
N ALA A 373 34.06 -32.73 35.96
CA ALA A 373 34.77 -33.13 37.18
C ALA A 373 33.92 -33.97 38.16
N ASN A 374 32.74 -34.45 37.75
CA ASN A 374 31.77 -35.21 38.54
C ASN A 374 31.22 -34.46 39.77
N LYS A 375 31.29 -33.12 39.82
CA LYS A 375 30.69 -32.28 40.87
C LYS A 375 29.26 -31.88 40.48
N PHE A 376 28.36 -32.86 40.44
CA PHE A 376 27.01 -32.71 39.87
C PHE A 376 26.16 -31.67 40.60
N ASP A 377 26.13 -31.69 41.94
CA ASP A 377 25.28 -30.77 42.72
C ASP A 377 25.68 -29.30 42.48
N VAL A 378 26.99 -29.02 42.43
CA VAL A 378 27.54 -27.69 42.11
C VAL A 378 27.18 -27.24 40.69
N ALA A 379 27.15 -28.18 39.73
CA ALA A 379 26.77 -27.88 38.35
C ALA A 379 25.26 -27.60 38.22
N VAL A 380 24.41 -28.38 38.89
CA VAL A 380 22.95 -28.19 38.94
C VAL A 380 22.61 -26.80 39.46
N ASP A 381 23.17 -26.39 40.60
CA ASP A 381 22.95 -25.06 41.18
C ASP A 381 23.24 -23.92 40.19
N ARG A 382 24.30 -24.06 39.38
CA ARG A 382 24.65 -23.04 38.37
C ARG A 382 23.80 -23.13 37.11
N TYR A 383 23.41 -24.33 36.68
CA TYR A 383 22.48 -24.49 35.57
C TYR A 383 21.11 -23.88 35.91
N ASP A 384 20.60 -24.09 37.11
CA ASP A 384 19.33 -23.51 37.56
C ASP A 384 19.39 -21.98 37.61
N LEU A 385 20.51 -21.41 38.09
CA LEU A 385 20.76 -19.98 38.03
C LEU A 385 20.76 -19.45 36.58
N ILE A 386 21.43 -20.14 35.64
CA ILE A 386 21.42 -19.75 34.23
C ILE A 386 20.00 -19.81 33.67
N LEU A 387 19.22 -20.87 33.96
CA LEU A 387 17.85 -21.02 33.46
C LEU A 387 16.89 -19.93 33.99
N SER A 388 17.20 -19.33 35.14
CA SER A 388 16.49 -18.21 35.74
C SER A 388 16.74 -16.86 35.05
N VAL A 389 17.79 -16.74 34.22
CA VAL A 389 18.15 -15.50 33.52
C VAL A 389 17.02 -15.03 32.60
N PRO A 390 16.56 -13.77 32.73
CA PRO A 390 15.57 -13.21 31.81
C PRO A 390 16.16 -13.01 30.41
N SER A 391 15.36 -13.23 29.37
CA SER A 391 15.80 -13.07 27.97
C SER A 391 17.04 -13.90 27.59
N LEU A 392 17.26 -15.04 28.26
CA LEU A 392 18.32 -16.00 27.90
C LEU A 392 18.15 -16.47 26.45
N LYS A 393 19.22 -16.38 25.65
CA LYS A 393 19.23 -16.86 24.27
C LYS A 393 18.78 -18.32 24.22
N TYR A 394 17.89 -18.63 23.29
CA TYR A 394 17.29 -19.96 23.17
C TYR A 394 18.31 -21.11 23.06
N PRO A 395 19.39 -21.01 22.25
CA PRO A 395 20.40 -22.07 22.17
C PRO A 395 21.04 -22.39 23.53
N ILE A 396 21.42 -21.35 24.29
CA ILE A 396 22.00 -21.50 25.63
C ILE A 396 21.00 -22.19 26.57
N ARG A 397 19.74 -21.75 26.54
CA ARG A 397 18.68 -22.35 27.38
C ARG A 397 18.56 -23.85 27.12
N LYS A 398 18.55 -24.27 25.85
CA LYS A 398 18.44 -25.68 25.47
C LYS A 398 19.67 -26.49 25.87
N GLU A 399 20.86 -25.96 25.64
CA GLU A 399 22.11 -26.58 26.07
C GLU A 399 22.12 -26.81 27.59
N VAL A 400 21.80 -25.78 28.36
CA VAL A 400 21.74 -25.84 29.83
C VAL A 400 20.69 -26.84 30.30
N GLN A 401 19.49 -26.86 29.71
CA GLN A 401 18.44 -27.84 30.06
C GLN A 401 18.93 -29.27 29.87
N ILE A 402 19.59 -29.57 28.74
CA ILE A 402 20.12 -30.90 28.45
C ILE A 402 21.23 -31.28 29.42
N LYS A 403 22.19 -30.37 29.66
CA LYS A 403 23.28 -30.61 30.63
C LYS A 403 22.76 -30.78 32.05
N ASN A 404 21.76 -30.00 32.45
CA ASN A 404 21.12 -30.10 33.77
C ASN A 404 20.40 -31.44 33.94
N GLN A 405 19.72 -31.96 32.90
CA GLN A 405 19.12 -33.30 32.94
C GLN A 405 20.16 -34.37 33.26
N TYR A 406 21.31 -34.36 32.58
CA TYR A 406 22.41 -35.29 32.85
C TYR A 406 23.00 -35.12 34.25
N ALA A 407 23.18 -33.88 34.71
CA ALA A 407 23.71 -33.62 36.04
C ALA A 407 22.78 -34.13 37.14
N ASN A 408 21.47 -33.93 37.00
CA ASN A 408 20.46 -34.40 37.96
C ASN A 408 20.42 -35.93 38.09
N VAL A 409 20.68 -36.68 37.01
CA VAL A 409 20.80 -38.15 37.04
C VAL A 409 22.24 -38.63 37.29
N ARG A 410 23.16 -37.72 37.62
CA ARG A 410 24.58 -37.99 37.94
C ARG A 410 25.36 -38.68 36.80
N GLU A 411 24.99 -38.38 35.56
CA GLU A 411 25.64 -38.88 34.35
C GLU A 411 26.57 -37.84 33.71
N ARG A 412 27.59 -38.31 33.00
CA ARG A 412 28.48 -37.45 32.20
C ARG A 412 27.81 -37.03 30.90
N ILE A 413 28.15 -35.82 30.43
CA ILE A 413 27.72 -35.32 29.12
C ILE A 413 28.32 -36.24 28.03
N PRO A 414 27.51 -36.88 27.15
CA PRO A 414 28.02 -37.75 26.11
C PRO A 414 28.86 -36.99 25.08
N SER A 415 29.97 -37.57 24.61
CA SER A 415 30.80 -36.95 23.57
C SER A 415 30.06 -36.82 22.23
N ALA A 416 30.49 -35.88 21.40
CA ALA A 416 29.95 -35.70 20.05
C ALA A 416 30.02 -37.00 19.22
N ILE A 417 31.14 -37.73 19.31
CA ILE A 417 31.34 -39.01 18.60
C ILE A 417 30.34 -40.06 19.07
N ASN A 418 30.08 -40.16 20.38
CA ASN A 418 29.12 -41.13 20.93
C ASN A 418 27.70 -40.82 20.43
N LEU A 419 27.30 -39.54 20.42
CA LEU A 419 25.97 -39.14 19.92
C LEU A 419 25.82 -39.40 18.42
N LEU A 420 26.85 -39.12 17.61
CA LEU A 420 26.84 -39.42 16.18
C LEU A 420 26.76 -40.93 15.93
N SER A 421 27.52 -41.74 16.67
CA SER A 421 27.47 -43.21 16.55
C SER A 421 26.11 -43.78 16.95
N LEU A 422 25.52 -43.29 18.05
CA LEU A 422 24.16 -43.65 18.47
C LEU A 422 23.13 -43.29 17.39
N ALA A 423 23.25 -42.10 16.80
CA ALA A 423 22.37 -41.68 15.71
C ALA A 423 22.53 -42.55 14.45
N SER A 424 23.76 -42.92 14.07
CA SER A 424 24.01 -43.77 12.90
C SER A 424 23.45 -45.19 13.08
N ASN A 425 23.44 -45.71 14.30
CA ASN A 425 22.89 -47.03 14.63
C ASN A 425 21.37 -47.03 14.86
N GLU A 426 20.74 -45.87 14.94
CA GLU A 426 19.30 -45.74 15.17
C GLU A 426 18.53 -45.94 13.84
N PRO A 427 17.67 -46.97 13.73
CA PRO A 427 16.95 -47.28 12.49
C PRO A 427 15.85 -46.27 12.16
N HIS A 428 15.27 -45.59 13.16
CA HIS A 428 14.13 -44.70 12.94
C HIS A 428 14.57 -43.24 12.80
N SER A 429 14.26 -42.59 11.66
CA SER A 429 14.62 -41.19 11.40
C SER A 429 14.13 -40.22 12.49
N SER A 430 12.96 -40.47 13.10
CA SER A 430 12.42 -39.68 14.21
C SER A 430 13.30 -39.73 15.45
N SER A 431 13.72 -40.93 15.87
CA SER A 431 14.63 -41.14 17.00
C SER A 431 16.02 -40.59 16.69
N ARG A 432 16.50 -40.76 15.45
CA ARG A 432 17.78 -40.22 14.99
C ARG A 432 17.83 -38.70 15.09
N ILE A 433 16.79 -38.02 14.63
CA ILE A 433 16.66 -36.55 14.74
C ILE A 433 16.74 -36.10 16.20
N LYS A 434 16.06 -36.79 17.13
CA LYS A 434 16.11 -36.44 18.57
C LYS A 434 17.54 -36.51 19.12
N ILE A 435 18.27 -37.58 18.79
CA ILE A 435 19.67 -37.77 19.20
C ILE A 435 20.57 -36.67 18.60
N LEU A 436 20.42 -36.41 17.29
CA LEU A 436 21.25 -35.43 16.59
C LEU A 436 20.96 -33.99 17.04
N ASN A 437 19.69 -33.63 17.26
CA ASN A 437 19.30 -32.31 17.75
C ASN A 437 19.84 -32.06 19.16
N LYS A 438 19.81 -33.10 20.02
CA LYS A 438 20.47 -33.07 21.33
C LYS A 438 21.98 -32.84 21.20
N GLY A 439 22.63 -33.50 20.24
CA GLY A 439 24.04 -33.29 19.93
C GLY A 439 24.36 -31.88 19.43
N LEU A 440 23.51 -31.31 18.59
CA LEU A 440 23.65 -29.94 18.09
C LEU A 440 23.59 -28.90 19.21
N TYR A 441 22.68 -29.06 20.19
CA TYR A 441 22.64 -28.15 21.34
C TYR A 441 23.87 -28.30 22.25
N LEU A 442 24.43 -29.50 22.37
CA LEU A 442 25.63 -29.74 23.19
C LEU A 442 26.94 -29.33 22.48
N TYR A 443 26.94 -29.38 21.15
CA TYR A 443 28.10 -29.19 20.27
C TYR A 443 27.73 -28.36 19.04
N PRO A 444 27.37 -27.07 19.21
CA PRO A 444 26.86 -26.23 18.12
C PRO A 444 27.84 -26.00 16.96
N GLU A 445 29.15 -26.07 17.23
CA GLU A 445 30.22 -25.91 16.24
C GLU A 445 30.50 -27.19 15.42
N ASP A 446 29.94 -28.34 15.81
CA ASP A 446 30.14 -29.60 15.09
C ASP A 446 29.12 -29.76 13.96
N HIS A 447 29.48 -29.26 12.77
CA HIS A 447 28.65 -29.28 11.57
C HIS A 447 28.15 -30.68 11.16
N ARG A 448 28.76 -31.77 11.66
CA ARG A 448 28.29 -33.14 11.38
C ARG A 448 26.87 -33.36 11.88
N PHE A 449 26.45 -32.74 12.98
CA PHE A 449 25.06 -32.85 13.46
C PHE A 449 24.08 -32.25 12.45
N ILE A 450 24.37 -31.06 11.91
CA ILE A 450 23.51 -30.38 10.92
C ILE A 450 23.34 -31.25 9.66
N VAL A 451 24.45 -31.76 9.11
CA VAL A 451 24.44 -32.62 7.92
C VAL A 451 23.56 -33.86 8.15
N ASN A 452 23.74 -34.54 9.28
CA ASN A 452 22.97 -35.75 9.59
C ASN A 452 21.50 -35.45 9.92
N ILE A 453 21.18 -34.29 10.51
CA ILE A 453 19.81 -33.84 10.74
C ILE A 453 19.10 -33.66 9.40
N ASN A 454 19.70 -32.92 8.46
CA ASN A 454 19.09 -32.65 7.15
C ASN A 454 18.77 -33.95 6.40
N ASN A 455 19.71 -34.90 6.34
CA ASN A 455 19.49 -36.21 5.71
C ASN A 455 18.31 -36.98 6.36
N SER A 456 18.21 -36.91 7.69
CA SER A 456 17.17 -37.62 8.45
C SER A 456 15.80 -36.94 8.29
N VAL A 457 15.79 -35.61 8.23
CA VAL A 457 14.60 -34.79 8.03
C VAL A 457 14.00 -35.01 6.65
N GLU A 458 14.81 -35.01 5.59
CA GLU A 458 14.30 -35.27 4.23
C GLU A 458 13.64 -36.65 4.14
N SER A 459 14.26 -37.66 4.74
CA SER A 459 13.73 -39.02 4.80
C SER A 459 12.40 -39.08 5.58
N LEU A 460 12.33 -38.40 6.73
CA LEU A 460 11.13 -38.36 7.56
C LEU A 460 10.00 -37.56 6.90
N LEU A 461 10.31 -36.44 6.25
CA LEU A 461 9.36 -35.59 5.54
C LEU A 461 8.72 -36.34 4.37
N ARG A 462 9.52 -37.11 3.61
CA ARG A 462 9.01 -37.97 2.54
C ARG A 462 8.05 -39.02 3.09
N TRP A 463 8.47 -39.74 4.13
CA TRP A 463 7.64 -40.77 4.76
C TRP A 463 6.32 -40.20 5.33
N ALA A 464 6.38 -39.04 6.00
CA ALA A 464 5.19 -38.36 6.52
C ALA A 464 4.25 -37.90 5.41
N THR A 465 4.81 -37.45 4.29
CA THR A 465 4.04 -37.11 3.08
C THR A 465 3.31 -38.34 2.52
N ASP A 466 3.94 -39.51 2.52
CA ASP A 466 3.32 -40.74 2.06
C ASP A 466 2.13 -41.13 2.94
N GLN A 467 2.27 -41.06 4.28
CA GLN A 467 1.17 -41.30 5.22
C GLN A 467 0.01 -40.32 5.01
N HIS A 468 0.33 -39.04 4.78
CA HIS A 468 -0.67 -38.01 4.47
C HIS A 468 -1.46 -38.35 3.19
N GLN A 469 -0.78 -38.81 2.13
CA GLN A 469 -1.43 -39.19 0.88
C GLN A 469 -2.34 -40.44 1.01
N THR A 470 -2.05 -41.32 1.97
CA THR A 470 -2.87 -42.50 2.29
C THR A 470 -3.99 -42.23 3.30
N ASN A 471 -4.26 -40.96 3.64
CA ASN A 471 -5.23 -40.51 4.64
C ASN A 471 -4.89 -40.85 6.11
N ASP A 472 -3.65 -41.23 6.41
CA ASP A 472 -3.18 -41.38 7.79
C ASP A 472 -2.69 -40.02 8.31
N PHE A 473 -3.64 -39.13 8.58
CA PHE A 473 -3.37 -37.74 8.94
C PHE A 473 -2.73 -37.60 10.32
N ASP A 474 -3.17 -38.39 11.30
CA ASP A 474 -2.66 -38.31 12.68
C ASP A 474 -1.16 -38.65 12.72
N THR A 475 -0.76 -39.73 12.04
CA THR A 475 0.65 -40.11 11.93
C THR A 475 1.47 -39.07 11.17
N ALA A 476 0.91 -38.47 10.11
CA ALA A 476 1.57 -37.41 9.36
C ALA A 476 1.76 -36.14 10.21
N ILE A 477 0.72 -35.70 10.93
CA ILE A 477 0.75 -34.56 11.85
C ILE A 477 1.85 -34.74 12.90
N ASP A 478 1.91 -35.92 13.52
CA ASP A 478 2.93 -36.22 14.53
C ASP A 478 4.35 -36.06 13.98
N ARG A 479 4.60 -36.51 12.74
CA ARG A 479 5.93 -36.38 12.12
C ARG A 479 6.23 -34.96 11.64
N TYR A 480 5.24 -34.24 11.10
CA TYR A 480 5.43 -32.84 10.74
C TYR A 480 5.74 -31.97 11.96
N ASN A 481 5.05 -32.19 13.08
CA ASN A 481 5.35 -31.53 14.35
C ASN A 481 6.76 -31.85 14.85
N LEU A 482 7.21 -33.10 14.73
CA LEU A 482 8.58 -33.46 15.11
C LEU A 482 9.63 -32.74 14.25
N ILE A 483 9.37 -32.55 12.95
CA ILE A 483 10.30 -31.84 12.06
C ILE A 483 10.29 -30.34 12.34
N SER A 484 9.12 -29.74 12.63
CA SER A 484 9.00 -28.29 12.89
C SER A 484 9.68 -27.85 14.19
N GLU A 485 9.96 -28.76 15.12
CA GLU A 485 10.71 -28.50 16.35
C GLU A 485 12.24 -28.35 16.15
N ILE A 486 12.76 -28.57 14.94
CA ILE A 486 14.19 -28.52 14.64
C ILE A 486 14.61 -27.07 14.35
N SER A 487 15.54 -26.54 15.15
CA SER A 487 15.93 -25.13 15.08
C SER A 487 16.84 -24.75 13.91
N VAL A 488 17.43 -25.73 13.22
CA VAL A 488 18.34 -25.53 12.07
C VAL A 488 17.76 -26.05 10.77
N LEU A 489 16.43 -26.11 10.69
CA LEU A 489 15.74 -26.56 9.50
C LEU A 489 16.04 -25.62 8.33
N ASP A 490 16.31 -26.19 7.15
CA ASP A 490 16.36 -25.42 5.91
C ASP A 490 15.01 -24.71 5.68
N ASP A 491 15.05 -23.45 5.24
CA ASP A 491 13.85 -22.60 5.11
C ASP A 491 12.80 -23.22 4.17
N LEU A 492 13.25 -23.87 3.09
CA LEU A 492 12.37 -24.57 2.16
C LEU A 492 11.69 -25.78 2.81
N ILE A 493 12.42 -26.51 3.66
CA ILE A 493 11.87 -27.63 4.43
C ILE A 493 10.88 -27.11 5.49
N SER A 494 11.17 -25.98 6.13
CA SER A 494 10.25 -25.34 7.09
C SER A 494 8.92 -24.99 6.44
N LYS A 495 8.95 -24.32 5.28
CA LYS A 495 7.74 -23.97 4.53
C LYS A 495 6.98 -25.18 4.02
N GLN A 496 7.69 -26.23 3.61
CA GLN A 496 7.09 -27.52 3.27
C GLN A 496 6.29 -28.11 4.44
N VAL A 497 6.90 -28.17 5.62
CA VAL A 497 6.30 -28.76 6.82
C VAL A 497 5.11 -27.93 7.29
N GLU A 498 5.25 -26.60 7.37
CA GLU A 498 4.16 -25.68 7.73
C GLU A 498 2.92 -25.89 6.84
N LEU A 499 3.14 -25.94 5.52
CA LEU A 499 2.08 -26.10 4.55
C LEU A 499 1.43 -27.48 4.65
N LYS A 500 2.22 -28.56 4.66
CA LYS A 500 1.71 -29.93 4.75
C LYS A 500 0.98 -30.19 6.06
N LEU A 501 1.48 -29.68 7.18
CA LEU A 501 0.82 -29.72 8.48
C LEU A 501 -0.53 -28.99 8.46
N SER A 502 -0.62 -27.83 7.80
CA SER A 502 -1.89 -27.10 7.63
C SER A 502 -2.95 -27.93 6.91
N TYR A 503 -2.55 -28.65 5.84
CA TYR A 503 -3.45 -29.57 5.13
C TYR A 503 -3.86 -30.77 5.97
N ALA A 504 -2.91 -31.37 6.68
CA ALA A 504 -3.16 -32.54 7.52
C ALA A 504 -4.10 -32.21 8.69
N ASN A 505 -3.90 -31.08 9.38
CA ASN A 505 -4.78 -30.61 10.44
C ASN A 505 -6.22 -30.34 9.97
N LYS A 506 -6.39 -30.00 8.68
CA LYS A 506 -7.72 -29.84 8.05
C LYS A 506 -8.29 -31.16 7.52
N GLN A 507 -7.56 -32.27 7.66
CA GLN A 507 -7.87 -33.59 7.09
C GLN A 507 -8.06 -33.55 5.56
N ILE A 508 -7.27 -32.71 4.88
CA ILE A 508 -7.31 -32.55 3.41
C ILE A 508 -6.08 -33.24 2.81
N LYS A 509 -6.29 -34.06 1.77
CA LYS A 509 -5.18 -34.61 0.97
C LYS A 509 -4.39 -33.50 0.28
N LEU A 510 -3.08 -33.70 0.15
CA LEU A 510 -2.25 -32.76 -0.59
C LEU A 510 -2.66 -32.77 -2.08
N PRO A 511 -2.91 -31.59 -2.69
CA PRO A 511 -3.28 -31.48 -4.09
C PRO A 511 -2.14 -31.97 -4.98
N SER A 512 -2.44 -32.67 -6.07
CA SER A 512 -1.41 -33.09 -7.02
C SER A 512 -0.77 -31.89 -7.73
N GLU A 513 0.42 -32.06 -8.29
CA GLU A 513 1.06 -31.05 -9.14
C GLU A 513 0.11 -30.55 -10.26
N ASN A 514 -0.63 -31.47 -10.89
CA ASN A 514 -1.59 -31.13 -11.94
C ASN A 514 -2.79 -30.34 -11.41
N ASP A 515 -3.24 -30.60 -10.19
CA ASP A 515 -4.30 -29.81 -9.55
C ASP A 515 -3.84 -28.37 -9.28
N ILE A 516 -2.61 -28.18 -8.80
CA ILE A 516 -2.04 -26.85 -8.59
C ILE A 516 -1.93 -26.10 -9.91
N LEU A 517 -1.34 -26.71 -10.94
CA LEU A 517 -1.20 -26.07 -12.25
C LEU A 517 -2.56 -25.72 -12.87
N ARG A 518 -3.56 -26.59 -12.73
CA ARG A 518 -4.94 -26.33 -13.19
C ARG A 518 -5.57 -25.16 -12.42
N ARG A 519 -5.47 -25.14 -11.09
CA ARG A 519 -5.97 -24.03 -10.23
C ARG A 519 -5.30 -22.71 -10.61
N GLY A 520 -3.97 -22.71 -10.78
CA GLY A 520 -3.21 -21.53 -11.16
C GLY A 520 -3.57 -21.01 -12.56
N ARG A 521 -3.77 -21.90 -13.54
CA ARG A 521 -4.16 -21.51 -14.91
C ARG A 521 -5.57 -20.96 -15.02
N ASN A 522 -6.48 -21.43 -14.18
CA ASN A 522 -7.87 -20.98 -14.15
C ASN A 522 -8.08 -19.71 -13.31
N GLU A 523 -7.07 -19.24 -12.58
CA GLU A 523 -7.16 -18.01 -11.78
C GLU A 523 -6.89 -16.77 -12.63
N ASN A 524 -7.84 -15.82 -12.59
CA ASN A 524 -7.81 -14.60 -13.39
C ASN A 524 -7.00 -13.46 -12.75
N HIS A 525 -6.71 -13.55 -11.45
CA HIS A 525 -5.94 -12.53 -10.72
C HIS A 525 -4.48 -12.95 -10.58
N SER A 526 -3.55 -12.22 -11.20
CA SER A 526 -2.11 -12.57 -11.19
C SER A 526 -1.52 -12.74 -9.79
N SER A 527 -1.97 -11.95 -8.79
CA SER A 527 -1.54 -12.10 -7.39
C SER A 527 -1.97 -13.44 -6.78
N LYS A 528 -3.24 -13.85 -6.98
CA LYS A 528 -3.74 -15.15 -6.51
C LYS A 528 -3.10 -16.31 -7.27
N LYS A 529 -2.81 -16.12 -8.56
CA LYS A 529 -2.06 -17.10 -9.36
C LYS A 529 -0.66 -17.34 -8.78
N ILE A 530 0.05 -16.28 -8.39
CA ILE A 530 1.35 -16.40 -7.70
C ILE A 530 1.21 -17.12 -6.36
N GLU A 531 0.18 -16.83 -5.57
CA GLU A 531 -0.08 -17.51 -4.30
C GLU A 531 -0.26 -19.03 -4.49
N ILE A 532 -1.12 -19.44 -5.43
CA ILE A 532 -1.38 -20.86 -5.76
C ILE A 532 -0.11 -21.55 -6.27
N LEU A 533 0.68 -20.89 -7.12
CA LEU A 533 1.90 -21.47 -7.66
C LEU A 533 3.04 -21.50 -6.63
N THR A 534 3.04 -20.58 -5.67
CA THR A 534 3.95 -20.59 -4.52
C THR A 534 3.62 -21.73 -3.57
N GLU A 535 2.33 -21.97 -3.28
CA GLU A 535 1.85 -23.19 -2.61
C GLU A 535 2.38 -24.44 -3.35
N GLY A 536 2.24 -24.47 -4.68
CA GLY A 536 2.78 -25.52 -5.53
C GLY A 536 4.28 -25.74 -5.40
N TYR A 537 5.07 -24.66 -5.41
CA TYR A 537 6.51 -24.73 -5.28
C TYR A 537 6.92 -25.34 -3.94
N TYR A 538 6.26 -24.94 -2.84
CA TYR A 538 6.54 -25.55 -1.55
C TYR A 538 6.11 -27.02 -1.50
N LEU A 539 4.97 -27.41 -2.08
CA LEU A 539 4.59 -28.84 -2.12
C LEU A 539 5.50 -29.70 -3.01
N TYR A 540 6.02 -29.12 -4.10
CA TYR A 540 6.74 -29.80 -5.17
C TYR A 540 7.97 -28.99 -5.63
N PRO A 541 9.00 -28.81 -4.77
CA PRO A 541 10.11 -27.88 -5.02
C PRO A 541 10.99 -28.25 -6.22
N ASN A 542 10.95 -29.51 -6.64
CA ASN A 542 11.71 -30.02 -7.79
C ASN A 542 10.93 -29.97 -9.12
N SER A 543 9.71 -29.43 -9.15
CA SER A 543 8.92 -29.32 -10.39
C SER A 543 9.40 -28.16 -11.26
N SER A 544 9.96 -28.48 -12.43
CA SER A 544 10.28 -27.48 -13.47
C SER A 544 9.03 -26.78 -14.02
N ARG A 545 7.90 -27.50 -14.10
CA ARG A 545 6.63 -26.98 -14.64
C ARG A 545 6.05 -25.87 -13.75
N ILE A 546 6.05 -26.08 -12.43
CA ILE A 546 5.62 -25.05 -11.47
C ILE A 546 6.56 -23.86 -11.50
N TYR A 547 7.88 -24.11 -11.56
CA TYR A 547 8.88 -23.04 -11.65
C TYR A 547 8.67 -22.14 -12.89
N GLU A 548 8.44 -22.74 -14.06
CA GLU A 548 8.18 -22.01 -15.30
C GLU A 548 6.89 -21.18 -15.21
N GLU A 549 5.79 -21.77 -14.77
CA GLU A 549 4.49 -21.12 -14.67
C GLU A 549 4.50 -19.99 -13.60
N LEU A 550 5.24 -20.16 -12.50
CA LEU A 550 5.42 -19.16 -11.45
C LEU A 550 6.16 -17.94 -11.98
N ASN A 551 7.25 -18.16 -12.72
CA ASN A 551 8.03 -17.07 -13.32
C ASN A 551 7.25 -16.32 -14.41
N GLN A 552 6.48 -17.02 -15.26
CA GLN A 552 5.60 -16.37 -16.24
C GLN A 552 4.53 -15.50 -15.55
N SER A 553 3.99 -15.97 -14.42
CA SER A 553 3.00 -15.24 -13.64
C SER A 553 3.61 -14.03 -12.94
N ALA A 554 4.83 -14.14 -12.42
CA ALA A 554 5.58 -13.03 -11.85
C ALA A 554 5.92 -11.96 -12.89
N ASP A 555 6.33 -12.33 -14.10
CA ASP A 555 6.57 -11.40 -15.20
C ASP A 555 5.29 -10.66 -15.62
N SER A 556 4.15 -11.38 -15.65
CA SER A 556 2.84 -10.77 -15.92
C SER A 556 2.43 -9.77 -14.83
N LEU A 557 2.62 -10.12 -13.56
CA LEU A 557 2.34 -9.22 -12.44
C LEU A 557 3.27 -8.02 -12.43
N LEU A 558 4.55 -8.19 -12.75
CA LEU A 558 5.52 -7.11 -12.91
C LEU A 558 5.04 -6.09 -13.94
N ASN A 559 4.61 -6.56 -15.13
CA ASN A 559 4.11 -5.68 -16.17
C ASN A 559 2.87 -4.91 -15.72
N TRP A 560 1.93 -5.57 -15.04
CA TRP A 560 0.77 -4.90 -14.47
C TRP A 560 1.14 -3.86 -13.41
N ALA A 561 2.10 -4.17 -12.53
CA ALA A 561 2.58 -3.28 -11.48
C ALA A 561 3.28 -2.04 -12.07
N ILE A 562 4.03 -2.22 -13.17
CA ILE A 562 4.61 -1.11 -13.95
C ILE A 562 3.50 -0.17 -14.46
N THR A 563 2.39 -0.70 -14.99
CA THR A 563 1.26 0.13 -15.44
C THR A 563 0.67 0.95 -14.28
N GLN A 564 0.49 0.35 -13.10
CA GLN A 564 0.04 1.08 -11.92
C GLN A 564 1.01 2.18 -11.52
N HIS A 565 2.30 1.88 -11.55
CA HIS A 565 3.37 2.83 -11.24
C HIS A 565 3.36 4.02 -12.22
N GLN A 566 3.21 3.77 -13.52
CA GLN A 566 3.09 4.83 -14.54
C GLN A 566 1.87 5.71 -14.31
N ASN A 567 0.75 5.13 -13.86
CA ASN A 567 -0.46 5.84 -13.48
C ASN A 567 -0.38 6.55 -12.12
N ARG A 568 0.81 6.59 -11.49
CA ARG A 568 1.07 7.17 -10.17
C ARG A 568 0.34 6.48 -9.01
N ASN A 569 -0.13 5.26 -9.21
CA ASN A 569 -0.67 4.39 -8.16
C ASN A 569 0.47 3.71 -7.39
N PHE A 570 1.36 4.51 -6.79
CA PHE A 570 2.62 4.03 -6.20
C PHE A 570 2.40 2.98 -5.11
N LYS A 571 1.41 3.16 -4.24
CA LYS A 571 1.09 2.19 -3.17
C LYS A 571 0.80 0.81 -3.76
N THR A 572 -0.13 0.74 -4.71
CA THR A 572 -0.50 -0.51 -5.38
C THR A 572 0.68 -1.14 -6.13
N ALA A 573 1.53 -0.33 -6.77
CA ALA A 573 2.72 -0.83 -7.44
C ALA A 573 3.74 -1.42 -6.46
N ILE A 574 4.02 -0.71 -5.35
CA ILE A 574 4.90 -1.16 -4.27
C ILE A 574 4.42 -2.50 -3.71
N ASP A 575 3.13 -2.62 -3.37
CA ASP A 575 2.56 -3.86 -2.83
C ASP A 575 2.79 -5.06 -3.77
N ARG A 576 2.74 -4.85 -5.10
CA ARG A 576 2.99 -5.93 -6.08
C ARG A 576 4.46 -6.21 -6.32
N TYR A 577 5.32 -5.19 -6.26
CA TYR A 577 6.76 -5.40 -6.32
C TYR A 577 7.26 -6.19 -5.11
N GLU A 578 6.78 -5.86 -3.92
CA GLU A 578 7.13 -6.59 -2.69
C GLU A 578 6.67 -8.05 -2.75
N LEU A 579 5.43 -8.29 -3.20
CA LEU A 579 4.94 -9.66 -3.46
C LEU A 579 5.86 -10.47 -4.41
N ILE A 580 6.32 -9.88 -5.51
CA ILE A 580 7.23 -10.56 -6.45
C ILE A 580 8.60 -10.84 -5.81
N LEU A 581 9.11 -9.94 -4.97
CA LEU A 581 10.40 -10.13 -4.30
C LEU A 581 10.35 -11.22 -3.24
N GLU A 582 9.23 -11.30 -2.51
CA GLU A 582 8.92 -12.33 -1.50
C GLU A 582 8.65 -13.70 -2.13
N THR A 583 8.24 -13.74 -3.40
CA THR A 583 7.97 -14.99 -4.11
C THR A 583 9.27 -15.81 -4.29
N PRO A 584 9.28 -17.11 -3.92
CA PRO A 584 10.46 -17.96 -4.06
C PRO A 584 10.77 -18.24 -5.53
N GLN A 585 12.05 -18.52 -5.82
CA GLN A 585 12.52 -18.96 -7.14
C GLN A 585 12.13 -18.07 -8.34
N ILE A 586 11.97 -16.76 -8.12
CA ILE A 586 11.87 -15.79 -9.23
C ILE A 586 13.25 -15.51 -9.82
N LYS A 587 13.34 -15.52 -11.15
CA LYS A 587 14.55 -15.19 -11.93
C LYS A 587 15.23 -13.91 -11.42
N ALA A 588 16.56 -13.95 -11.31
CA ALA A 588 17.36 -12.82 -10.85
C ALA A 588 17.11 -11.55 -11.67
N SER A 589 17.02 -11.67 -13.00
CA SER A 589 16.71 -10.56 -13.90
C SER A 589 15.37 -9.89 -13.61
N THR A 590 14.34 -10.67 -13.26
CA THR A 590 13.03 -10.15 -12.85
C THR A 590 13.14 -9.45 -11.50
N LYS A 591 13.83 -10.04 -10.50
CA LYS A 591 14.05 -9.40 -9.20
C LYS A 591 14.81 -8.08 -9.30
N ASP A 592 15.82 -7.98 -10.15
CA ASP A 592 16.60 -6.75 -10.33
C ASP A 592 15.76 -5.63 -10.93
N ARG A 593 14.92 -5.94 -11.93
CA ARG A 593 13.94 -4.99 -12.47
C ARG A 593 12.95 -4.53 -11.41
N VAL A 594 12.42 -5.45 -10.61
CA VAL A 594 11.47 -5.15 -9.53
C VAL A 594 12.11 -4.25 -8.47
N ARG A 595 13.35 -4.52 -8.03
CA ARG A 595 14.08 -3.67 -7.07
C ARG A 595 14.28 -2.24 -7.59
N ASN A 596 14.70 -2.11 -8.85
CA ASN A 596 14.87 -0.79 -9.47
C ASN A 596 13.56 0.00 -9.48
N TYR A 597 12.46 -0.63 -9.91
CA TYR A 597 11.16 0.02 -9.94
C TYR A 597 10.56 0.26 -8.56
N LEU A 598 10.81 -0.62 -7.59
CA LEU A 598 10.41 -0.44 -6.20
C LEU A 598 11.09 0.80 -5.60
N ASN A 599 12.39 0.99 -5.83
CA ASN A 599 13.12 2.17 -5.36
C ASN A 599 12.54 3.45 -5.98
N LEU A 600 12.30 3.46 -7.30
CA LEU A 600 11.66 4.60 -7.96
C LEU A 600 10.25 4.87 -7.40
N ALA A 601 9.46 3.82 -7.14
CA ALA A 601 8.12 3.97 -6.59
C ALA A 601 8.14 4.54 -5.16
N LYS A 602 9.08 4.10 -4.32
CA LYS A 602 9.30 4.63 -2.95
C LYS A 602 9.68 6.11 -2.99
N GLU A 603 10.43 6.53 -4.00
CA GLU A 603 10.78 7.94 -4.27
C GLU A 603 9.69 8.72 -5.01
N LYS A 604 8.54 8.10 -5.33
CA LYS A 604 7.44 8.67 -6.13
C LYS A 604 7.88 9.17 -7.52
N LYS A 605 8.92 8.57 -8.09
CA LYS A 605 9.41 8.84 -9.45
C LYS A 605 8.68 7.96 -10.45
N THR A 606 8.17 8.52 -11.54
CA THR A 606 7.48 7.74 -12.58
C THR A 606 8.44 6.87 -13.39
N ILE A 607 8.02 5.66 -13.76
CA ILE A 607 8.73 4.84 -14.75
C ILE A 607 8.57 5.46 -16.13
N ILE A 608 9.70 5.86 -16.72
CA ILE A 608 9.76 6.15 -18.15
C ILE A 608 10.17 4.83 -18.82
N ILE A 609 9.25 4.22 -19.58
CA ILE A 609 9.61 3.06 -20.42
C ILE A 609 10.30 3.65 -21.65
N PRO A 610 11.59 3.37 -21.86
CA PRO A 610 12.33 3.92 -22.98
C PRO A 610 11.75 3.40 -24.31
N THR A 611 11.43 4.31 -25.22
CA THR A 611 10.99 4.00 -26.57
C THR A 611 11.79 4.84 -27.56
N SER A 612 11.89 4.39 -28.81
CA SER A 612 12.48 5.22 -29.86
C SER A 612 11.57 6.42 -30.11
N VAL A 613 12.11 7.62 -30.00
CA VAL A 613 11.37 8.88 -30.17
C VAL A 613 11.76 9.67 -31.43
N VAL A 614 12.88 9.32 -32.06
CA VAL A 614 13.36 9.98 -33.28
C VAL A 614 12.90 9.23 -34.53
N ASN A 615 12.07 9.90 -35.34
CA ASN A 615 11.78 9.45 -36.69
C ASN A 615 12.81 10.00 -37.69
N GLY A 616 13.86 9.22 -37.96
CA GLY A 616 14.90 9.59 -38.94
C GLY A 616 14.45 9.52 -40.40
N ARG A 617 13.38 8.77 -40.72
CA ARG A 617 12.89 8.57 -42.10
C ARG A 617 11.90 9.67 -42.49
N VAL A 618 12.38 10.92 -42.55
CA VAL A 618 11.62 12.08 -43.02
C VAL A 618 12.47 12.91 -43.97
N GLN A 619 11.88 13.45 -45.04
CA GLN A 619 12.64 14.23 -46.04
C GLN A 619 13.24 15.49 -45.42
N ASN A 620 12.44 16.25 -44.67
CA ASN A 620 12.83 17.49 -44.02
C ASN A 620 12.72 17.32 -42.49
N TYR A 621 13.81 16.88 -41.85
CA TYR A 621 13.91 16.89 -40.39
C TYR A 621 14.21 18.32 -39.95
N SER A 622 13.18 19.03 -39.48
CA SER A 622 13.27 20.48 -39.22
C SER A 622 14.05 20.79 -37.94
N TYR A 623 14.54 22.03 -37.85
CA TYR A 623 15.20 22.52 -36.63
C TYR A 623 14.29 22.42 -35.40
N ARG A 624 12.99 22.72 -35.56
CA ARG A 624 12.00 22.59 -34.48
C ARG A 624 11.80 21.13 -34.07
N GLN A 625 11.70 20.21 -35.02
CA GLN A 625 11.58 18.78 -34.72
C GLN A 625 12.81 18.29 -33.95
N MET A 626 14.01 18.71 -34.38
CA MET A 626 15.26 18.41 -33.67
C MET A 626 15.22 18.90 -32.22
N GLN A 627 14.79 20.14 -31.97
CA GLN A 627 14.69 20.67 -30.60
C GLN A 627 13.74 19.84 -29.74
N GLN A 628 12.55 19.52 -30.27
CA GLN A 628 11.56 18.71 -29.56
C GLN A 628 12.08 17.31 -29.24
N ASP A 629 12.79 16.69 -30.18
CA ASP A 629 13.34 15.35 -29.95
C ASP A 629 14.54 15.38 -29.00
N ILE A 630 15.39 16.41 -29.03
CA ILE A 630 16.42 16.63 -28.01
C ILE A 630 15.80 16.73 -26.62
N GLU A 631 14.74 17.52 -26.44
CA GLU A 631 14.05 17.67 -25.15
C GLU A 631 13.46 16.34 -24.67
N LYS A 632 12.86 15.55 -25.57
CA LYS A 632 12.34 14.21 -25.24
C LYS A 632 13.47 13.26 -24.83
N LEU A 633 14.57 13.24 -25.59
CA LEU A 633 15.73 12.39 -25.33
C LEU A 633 16.38 12.73 -24.00
N GLU A 634 16.62 14.00 -23.71
CA GLU A 634 17.20 14.45 -22.43
C GLU A 634 16.30 14.11 -21.24
N LYS A 635 14.97 14.25 -21.40
CA LYS A 635 14.00 13.85 -20.38
C LYS A 635 13.92 12.33 -20.18
N MET A 636 14.07 11.56 -21.26
CA MET A 636 13.99 10.10 -21.24
C MET A 636 15.27 9.45 -20.70
N TYR A 637 16.42 10.11 -20.88
CA TYR A 637 17.74 9.59 -20.59
C TYR A 637 18.62 10.56 -19.76
N PRO A 638 18.15 11.09 -18.62
CA PRO A 638 18.82 12.18 -17.90
C PRO A 638 20.22 11.82 -17.37
N ASP A 639 20.47 10.55 -17.08
CA ASP A 639 21.77 10.06 -16.57
C ASP A 639 22.73 9.62 -17.70
N LEU A 640 22.32 9.76 -18.96
CA LEU A 640 23.08 9.30 -20.12
C LEU A 640 23.26 10.38 -21.19
N ILE A 641 22.26 11.26 -21.34
CA ILE A 641 22.25 12.34 -22.33
C ILE A 641 22.39 13.68 -21.62
N GLN A 642 23.27 14.52 -22.15
CA GLN A 642 23.43 15.92 -21.73
C GLN A 642 23.44 16.84 -22.94
N THR A 643 22.61 17.88 -22.93
CA THR A 643 22.57 18.88 -24.01
C THR A 643 23.32 20.16 -23.62
N LYS A 644 24.02 20.78 -24.58
CA LYS A 644 24.64 22.11 -24.44
C LYS A 644 24.36 22.97 -25.66
N ILE A 645 24.21 24.27 -25.46
CA ILE A 645 24.25 25.26 -26.54
C ILE A 645 25.71 25.72 -26.68
N ILE A 646 26.32 25.46 -27.83
CA ILE A 646 27.75 25.76 -28.07
C ILE A 646 27.97 27.10 -28.78
N GLY A 647 26.90 27.71 -29.26
CA GLY A 647 26.88 29.01 -29.92
C GLY A 647 25.52 29.27 -30.57
N THR A 648 25.44 30.37 -31.30
CA THR A 648 24.24 30.73 -32.08
C THR A 648 24.64 31.04 -33.52
N SER A 649 23.78 30.69 -34.47
CA SER A 649 23.93 31.03 -35.88
C SER A 649 23.78 32.54 -36.14
N VAL A 650 23.99 32.97 -37.38
CA VAL A 650 23.80 34.36 -37.81
C VAL A 650 22.38 34.88 -37.49
N ASP A 651 21.35 34.10 -37.75
CA ASP A 651 19.95 34.43 -37.44
C ASP A 651 19.55 34.08 -35.99
N ARG A 652 20.55 33.84 -35.13
CA ARG A 652 20.45 33.58 -33.69
C ARG A 652 19.67 32.31 -33.33
N ARG A 653 19.75 31.26 -34.15
CA ARG A 653 19.32 29.91 -33.75
C ARG A 653 20.42 29.25 -32.93
N ASN A 654 20.06 28.54 -31.86
CA ASN A 654 21.01 27.80 -31.04
C ASN A 654 21.66 26.66 -31.83
N ILE A 655 22.95 26.44 -31.61
CA ILE A 655 23.67 25.27 -32.11
C ILE A 655 23.82 24.30 -30.94
N TYR A 656 23.15 23.16 -31.03
CA TYR A 656 23.09 22.17 -29.96
C TYR A 656 24.21 21.13 -30.11
N ALA A 657 24.88 20.84 -28.99
CA ALA A 657 25.76 19.70 -28.82
C ALA A 657 25.13 18.73 -27.81
N ILE A 658 25.05 17.46 -28.16
CA ILE A 658 24.40 16.40 -27.38
C ILE A 658 25.48 15.38 -27.01
N LYS A 659 25.74 15.22 -25.73
CA LYS A 659 26.59 14.16 -25.18
C LYS A 659 25.74 12.92 -24.98
N LEU A 660 26.23 11.77 -25.41
CA LEU A 660 25.69 10.45 -25.11
C LEU A 660 26.78 9.58 -24.47
N GLY A 661 26.54 9.08 -23.26
CA GLY A 661 27.47 8.20 -22.53
C GLY A 661 28.20 8.89 -21.38
N ASN A 662 28.74 8.06 -20.48
CA ASN A 662 29.36 8.46 -19.21
C ASN A 662 30.89 8.35 -19.20
N GLY A 663 31.47 7.93 -20.31
CA GLY A 663 32.91 7.79 -20.48
C GLY A 663 33.74 9.07 -20.33
N LYS A 664 35.01 8.89 -19.94
CA LYS A 664 36.00 9.97 -19.91
C LYS A 664 36.64 10.23 -21.26
N LYS A 665 36.73 9.21 -22.12
CA LYS A 665 37.21 9.35 -23.50
C LYS A 665 36.06 9.92 -24.33
N GLU A 666 36.35 10.88 -25.19
CA GLU A 666 35.31 11.55 -25.98
C GLU A 666 35.57 11.40 -27.48
N VAL A 667 34.52 11.21 -28.26
CA VAL A 667 34.55 11.26 -29.73
C VAL A 667 33.48 12.22 -30.23
N PHE A 668 33.69 12.83 -31.39
CA PHE A 668 32.86 13.94 -31.87
C PHE A 668 32.28 13.70 -33.25
N PHE A 669 30.98 13.86 -33.40
CA PHE A 669 30.24 13.70 -34.65
C PHE A 669 29.49 14.99 -34.93
N ASN A 670 29.52 15.46 -36.17
CA ASN A 670 28.79 16.65 -36.56
C ASN A 670 28.23 16.54 -37.97
N ALA A 671 27.17 17.28 -38.25
CA ALA A 671 26.41 17.16 -39.49
C ALA A 671 25.86 18.52 -39.94
N SER A 672 25.39 18.55 -41.19
CA SER A 672 24.76 19.73 -41.81
C SER A 672 25.61 20.99 -41.71
N PHE A 673 26.91 20.86 -41.95
CA PHE A 673 27.77 22.01 -42.28
C PHE A 673 27.26 22.71 -43.54
N HIS A 674 26.87 21.91 -44.54
CA HIS A 674 26.20 22.41 -45.73
C HIS A 674 24.68 22.26 -45.61
N ALA A 675 23.96 23.30 -46.00
CA ALA A 675 22.52 23.43 -45.81
C ALA A 675 21.67 22.35 -46.52
N ARG A 676 21.96 22.07 -47.80
CA ARG A 676 21.25 21.02 -48.57
C ARG A 676 21.56 19.59 -48.12
N GLU A 677 22.62 19.39 -47.36
CA GLU A 677 23.11 18.06 -46.95
C GLU A 677 22.47 17.61 -45.61
N HIS A 678 21.23 18.06 -45.36
CA HIS A 678 20.60 17.97 -44.04
C HIS A 678 20.10 16.58 -43.63
N MET A 679 20.06 15.61 -44.55
CA MET A 679 19.80 14.19 -44.20
C MET A 679 20.85 13.66 -43.21
N THR A 680 22.04 14.29 -43.15
CA THR A 680 23.07 14.00 -42.14
C THR A 680 22.60 14.32 -40.71
N THR A 681 21.72 15.30 -40.50
CA THR A 681 21.07 15.56 -39.21
C THR A 681 20.25 14.35 -38.79
N ASN A 682 19.44 13.80 -39.70
CA ASN A 682 18.59 12.64 -39.44
C ASN A 682 19.41 11.44 -38.96
N VAL A 683 20.54 11.18 -39.63
CA VAL A 683 21.44 10.08 -39.29
C VAL A 683 21.97 10.23 -37.86
N LEU A 684 22.51 11.41 -37.50
CA LEU A 684 23.05 11.62 -36.15
C LEU A 684 21.97 11.59 -35.07
N MET A 685 20.81 12.20 -35.30
CA MET A 685 19.68 12.15 -34.36
C MET A 685 19.19 10.71 -34.15
N LYS A 686 19.13 9.90 -35.21
CA LYS A 686 18.70 8.51 -35.11
C LYS A 686 19.72 7.64 -34.38
N MET A 687 21.03 7.89 -34.56
CA MET A 687 22.07 7.23 -33.77
C MET A 687 21.92 7.50 -32.28
N ILE A 688 21.69 8.76 -31.89
CA ILE A 688 21.53 9.13 -30.47
C ILE A 688 20.40 8.32 -29.83
N ASP A 689 19.24 8.29 -30.48
CA ASP A 689 18.04 7.59 -30.00
C ASP A 689 18.26 6.08 -29.90
N ASP A 690 18.74 5.44 -30.96
CA ASP A 690 18.95 3.99 -30.98
C ASP A 690 20.01 3.52 -29.99
N TYR A 691 21.09 4.29 -29.83
CA TYR A 691 22.15 3.95 -28.88
C TYR A 691 21.71 4.18 -27.43
N ALA A 692 20.97 5.26 -27.15
CA ALA A 692 20.40 5.49 -25.82
C ALA A 692 19.41 4.39 -25.44
N LEU A 693 18.53 4.01 -26.36
CA LEU A 693 17.57 2.93 -26.17
C LEU A 693 18.25 1.58 -25.93
N SER A 694 19.28 1.25 -26.72
CA SER A 694 20.06 0.02 -26.54
C SER A 694 20.82 0.01 -25.20
N TYR A 695 21.38 1.15 -24.77
CA TYR A 695 22.07 1.28 -23.50
C TYR A 695 21.16 0.95 -22.31
N VAL A 696 19.99 1.59 -22.23
CA VAL A 696 19.07 1.39 -21.09
C VAL A 696 18.41 0.01 -21.10
N ASN A 697 18.20 -0.57 -22.28
CA ASN A 697 17.70 -1.94 -22.42
C ASN A 697 18.79 -2.99 -22.15
N GLN A 698 20.03 -2.58 -21.89
CA GLN A 698 21.19 -3.45 -21.70
C GLN A 698 21.37 -4.47 -22.83
N SER A 699 20.97 -4.08 -24.04
CA SER A 699 21.04 -4.94 -25.23
C SER A 699 22.29 -4.63 -26.03
N ASN A 700 22.72 -5.60 -26.85
CA ASN A 700 23.72 -5.34 -27.87
C ASN A 700 23.04 -4.66 -29.07
N TYR A 701 23.69 -3.64 -29.65
CA TYR A 701 23.25 -3.03 -30.90
C TYR A 701 24.14 -3.53 -32.05
N HIS A 702 23.60 -4.40 -32.91
CA HIS A 702 24.34 -5.00 -34.04
C HIS A 702 25.73 -5.56 -33.66
N GLY A 703 25.79 -6.32 -32.56
CA GLY A 703 27.03 -6.95 -32.07
C GLY A 703 27.89 -6.08 -31.16
N TYR A 704 27.57 -4.80 -30.98
CA TYR A 704 28.25 -3.93 -30.05
C TYR A 704 27.59 -3.95 -28.67
N ASN A 705 28.38 -4.16 -27.61
CA ASN A 705 27.90 -3.99 -26.24
C ASN A 705 27.79 -2.50 -25.91
N THR A 706 26.61 -1.93 -26.18
CA THR A 706 26.34 -0.50 -26.09
C THR A 706 26.60 0.04 -24.69
N LYS A 707 26.18 -0.69 -23.65
CA LYS A 707 26.38 -0.29 -22.26
C LYS A 707 27.87 -0.11 -21.94
N ARG A 708 28.66 -1.15 -22.19
CA ARG A 708 30.10 -1.14 -21.91
C ARG A 708 30.84 -0.07 -22.70
N ILE A 709 30.46 0.14 -23.96
CA ILE A 709 31.08 1.18 -24.79
C ILE A 709 30.78 2.58 -24.24
N LEU A 710 29.51 2.87 -23.94
CA LEU A 710 29.11 4.21 -23.49
C LEU A 710 29.43 4.51 -22.01
N ASP A 711 29.65 3.48 -21.18
CA ASP A 711 30.21 3.64 -19.84
C ASP A 711 31.66 4.15 -19.89
N GLU A 712 32.44 3.77 -20.91
CA GLU A 712 33.87 4.07 -21.03
C GLU A 712 34.17 5.23 -21.99
N VAL A 713 33.30 5.46 -23.00
CA VAL A 713 33.44 6.50 -24.02
C VAL A 713 32.15 7.31 -24.17
N SER A 714 32.26 8.64 -24.20
CA SER A 714 31.15 9.53 -24.54
C SER A 714 31.22 9.97 -26.00
N ILE A 715 30.09 9.93 -26.70
CA ILE A 715 29.95 10.43 -28.06
C ILE A 715 29.25 11.79 -27.99
N TRP A 716 29.91 12.82 -28.48
CA TRP A 716 29.31 14.13 -28.67
C TRP A 716 28.80 14.28 -30.10
N PHE A 717 27.59 14.78 -30.24
CA PHE A 717 26.95 15.04 -31.53
C PHE A 717 26.60 16.52 -31.66
N VAL A 718 26.91 17.14 -32.79
CA VAL A 718 26.30 18.41 -33.23
C VAL A 718 25.51 18.12 -34.50
N PRO A 719 24.22 17.75 -34.39
CA PRO A 719 23.43 17.26 -35.52
C PRO A 719 23.25 18.31 -36.62
N MET A 720 23.17 19.58 -36.25
CA MET A 720 22.92 20.67 -37.18
C MET A 720 23.83 21.87 -36.90
N VAL A 721 24.94 21.95 -37.63
CA VAL A 721 25.89 23.08 -37.53
C VAL A 721 25.34 24.35 -38.19
N ASN A 722 24.62 24.21 -39.31
CA ASN A 722 24.09 25.32 -40.10
C ASN A 722 22.55 25.40 -40.03
N PRO A 723 21.95 25.70 -38.86
CA PRO A 723 20.50 25.70 -38.73
C PRO A 723 19.82 26.73 -39.63
N ASP A 724 20.45 27.88 -39.90
CA ASP A 724 19.85 28.90 -40.77
C ASP A 724 19.79 28.46 -42.23
N GLY A 725 20.88 27.91 -42.75
CA GLY A 725 20.92 27.41 -44.13
C GLY A 725 19.99 26.20 -44.32
N VAL A 726 19.92 25.27 -43.37
CA VAL A 726 19.00 24.13 -43.44
C VAL A 726 17.55 24.61 -43.51
N MET A 727 17.17 25.56 -42.66
CA MET A 727 15.82 26.14 -42.68
C MET A 727 15.54 26.88 -43.99
N LEU A 728 16.54 27.57 -44.56
CA LEU A 728 16.41 28.20 -45.88
C LEU A 728 16.11 27.18 -46.98
N VAL A 729 16.76 26.02 -46.97
CA VAL A 729 16.51 24.94 -47.93
C VAL A 729 15.12 24.32 -47.73
N GLN A 730 14.71 24.08 -46.48
CA GLN A 730 13.46 23.37 -46.16
C GLN A 730 12.20 24.23 -46.25
N GLU A 731 12.30 25.52 -45.89
CA GLU A 731 11.16 26.44 -45.71
C GLU A 731 11.23 27.68 -46.62
N GLY A 732 12.33 27.86 -47.37
CA GLY A 732 12.52 28.97 -48.28
C GLY A 732 12.89 30.29 -47.60
N ALA A 733 12.89 31.37 -48.38
CA ALA A 733 13.47 32.67 -48.00
C ALA A 733 12.87 33.28 -46.71
N ASN A 734 11.61 33.00 -46.39
CA ASN A 734 10.93 33.55 -45.22
C ASN A 734 11.45 32.98 -43.89
N SER A 735 12.19 31.87 -43.92
CA SER A 735 12.89 31.37 -42.74
C SER A 735 14.11 32.21 -42.37
N ALA A 736 14.62 33.04 -43.29
CA ALA A 736 15.75 33.95 -43.06
C ALA A 736 15.27 35.26 -42.43
N ARG A 737 16.06 35.87 -41.55
CA ARG A 737 15.76 37.22 -41.03
C ARG A 737 15.76 38.31 -42.11
N ASN A 738 16.49 38.09 -43.20
CA ASN A 738 16.52 38.98 -44.35
C ASN A 738 16.28 38.20 -45.66
N PRO A 739 15.01 37.94 -46.01
CA PRO A 739 14.64 37.17 -47.20
C PRO A 739 15.21 37.76 -48.51
N SER A 740 15.19 39.10 -48.64
CA SER A 740 15.68 39.79 -49.83
C SER A 740 17.18 39.55 -50.08
N ARG A 741 17.98 39.49 -49.00
CA ARG A 741 19.42 39.23 -49.10
C ARG A 741 19.72 37.82 -49.57
N VAL A 742 19.06 36.80 -49.04
CA VAL A 742 19.31 35.40 -49.47
C VAL A 742 18.85 35.16 -50.90
N ILE A 743 17.74 35.78 -51.34
CA ILE A 743 17.30 35.76 -52.74
C ILE A 743 18.35 36.43 -53.64
N SER A 744 18.90 37.57 -53.24
CA SER A 744 19.95 38.27 -53.99
C SER A 744 21.23 37.43 -54.12
N ILE A 745 21.69 36.81 -53.03
CA ILE A 745 22.86 35.90 -53.06
C ILE A 745 22.57 34.67 -53.95
N ASN A 746 21.32 34.23 -54.03
CA ASN A 746 20.87 33.14 -54.89
C ASN A 746 20.55 33.58 -56.33
N GLY A 747 21.04 34.74 -56.78
CA GLY A 747 20.85 35.22 -58.15
C GLY A 747 19.39 35.56 -58.50
N GLY A 748 18.57 35.92 -57.52
CA GLY A 748 17.14 36.20 -57.70
C GLY A 748 16.24 34.97 -57.58
N SER A 749 16.80 33.76 -57.51
CA SER A 749 16.02 32.53 -57.39
C SER A 749 15.44 32.37 -55.98
N ARG A 750 14.17 31.94 -55.92
CA ARG A 750 13.50 31.51 -54.67
C ARG A 750 13.60 30.00 -54.42
N ASN A 751 14.20 29.24 -55.33
CA ASN A 751 14.53 27.84 -55.12
C ASN A 751 15.92 27.75 -54.46
N PHE A 752 15.95 27.22 -53.23
CA PHE A 752 17.16 27.08 -52.42
C PHE A 752 17.69 25.64 -52.35
N ASP A 753 17.19 24.68 -53.13
CA ASP A 753 17.63 23.27 -53.09
C ASP A 753 19.16 23.13 -53.28
N SER A 754 19.75 23.99 -54.10
CA SER A 754 21.19 24.02 -54.35
C SER A 754 22.01 24.67 -53.24
N TRP A 755 21.39 25.32 -52.27
CA TRP A 755 22.05 26.12 -51.25
C TRP A 755 22.93 25.25 -50.35
N LYS A 756 24.22 25.56 -50.33
CA LYS A 756 25.27 24.86 -49.60
C LYS A 756 25.78 25.69 -48.42
N ALA A 757 25.85 27.01 -48.57
CA ALA A 757 26.44 27.95 -47.62
C ALA A 757 25.60 28.16 -46.34
N ASN A 758 26.14 28.93 -45.37
CA ASN A 758 25.34 29.54 -44.31
C ASN A 758 24.45 30.67 -44.86
N ILE A 759 23.64 31.30 -44.00
CA ILE A 759 22.69 32.33 -44.43
C ILE A 759 23.34 33.59 -45.05
N ARG A 760 24.63 33.82 -44.78
CA ARG A 760 25.40 34.93 -45.36
C ARG A 760 26.08 34.57 -46.68
N GLY A 761 25.91 33.35 -47.17
CA GLY A 761 26.54 32.88 -48.40
C GLY A 761 28.00 32.49 -48.22
N ILE A 762 28.41 32.09 -47.00
CA ILE A 762 29.76 31.56 -46.71
C ILE A 762 29.70 30.04 -46.50
N ASP A 763 30.62 29.31 -47.14
CA ASP A 763 30.80 27.87 -46.96
C ASP A 763 31.49 27.57 -45.63
N LEU A 764 30.74 26.98 -44.69
CA LEU A 764 31.23 26.70 -43.34
C LEU A 764 32.34 25.65 -43.32
N ASN A 765 32.40 24.72 -44.29
CA ASN A 765 33.49 23.74 -44.38
C ASN A 765 34.71 24.31 -45.14
N ARG A 766 34.79 25.65 -45.26
CA ARG A 766 35.96 26.40 -45.71
C ARG A 766 36.39 27.46 -44.70
N GLN A 767 35.86 27.42 -43.47
CA GLN A 767 36.11 28.42 -42.44
C GLN A 767 37.18 28.02 -41.41
N PHE A 768 37.76 26.83 -41.49
CA PHE A 768 38.75 26.36 -40.51
C PHE A 768 40.19 26.73 -40.91
N PRO A 769 41.07 27.05 -39.94
CA PRO A 769 42.40 27.59 -40.21
C PRO A 769 43.41 26.49 -40.58
N TYR A 770 43.16 25.76 -41.67
CA TYR A 770 44.10 24.80 -42.25
C TYR A 770 44.20 25.02 -43.75
N LYS A 771 45.40 25.39 -44.23
CA LYS A 771 45.65 25.72 -45.65
C LYS A 771 44.59 26.66 -46.27
N TRP A 772 43.97 27.53 -45.47
CA TRP A 772 42.84 28.36 -45.91
C TRP A 772 43.21 29.32 -47.05
N SER A 773 44.44 29.84 -47.05
CA SER A 773 45.00 30.67 -48.12
C SER A 773 45.08 29.95 -49.48
N ASN A 774 45.14 28.61 -49.47
CA ASN A 774 45.24 27.78 -50.66
C ASN A 774 43.87 27.47 -51.27
N VAL A 775 42.79 27.78 -50.55
CA VAL A 775 41.42 27.71 -51.07
C VAL A 775 41.23 28.85 -52.06
N ARG A 776 41.58 28.61 -53.32
CA ARG A 776 41.44 29.56 -54.45
C ARG A 776 40.58 28.97 -55.56
N SER A 777 40.69 27.67 -55.79
CA SER A 777 39.89 26.96 -56.78
C SER A 777 38.42 26.87 -56.33
N ASN A 778 37.50 27.20 -57.24
CA ASN A 778 36.04 27.19 -57.07
C ASN A 778 35.47 28.19 -56.04
N ASP A 779 36.27 29.09 -55.46
CA ASP A 779 35.76 30.19 -54.63
C ASP A 779 35.22 31.31 -55.54
N PRO A 780 33.93 31.66 -55.48
CA PRO A 780 33.37 32.76 -56.28
C PRO A 780 33.88 34.16 -55.86
N GLY A 781 34.65 34.27 -54.78
CA GLY A 781 35.25 35.53 -54.31
C GLY A 781 34.26 36.49 -53.64
N ARG A 782 32.98 36.12 -53.57
CA ARG A 782 31.89 36.88 -52.94
C ARG A 782 30.82 35.93 -52.39
N PRO A 783 29.97 36.38 -51.44
CA PRO A 783 28.83 35.60 -50.98
C PRO A 783 28.03 34.96 -52.11
N ALA A 784 27.81 33.66 -52.02
CA ALA A 784 27.11 32.85 -53.02
C ALA A 784 26.36 31.69 -52.36
N PHE A 785 25.52 30.99 -53.12
CA PHE A 785 24.82 29.81 -52.61
C PHE A 785 25.77 28.69 -52.15
N GLY A 786 27.05 28.71 -52.54
CA GLY A 786 28.07 27.75 -52.10
C GLY A 786 29.49 28.19 -52.40
N TYR A 787 30.45 27.42 -51.88
CA TYR A 787 31.91 27.50 -52.13
C TYR A 787 32.65 28.76 -51.66
N HIS A 788 31.97 29.86 -51.34
CA HIS A 788 32.66 31.06 -50.89
C HIS A 788 33.31 30.84 -49.52
N LYS A 789 34.63 31.01 -49.43
CA LYS A 789 35.39 30.68 -48.21
C LYS A 789 35.35 31.74 -47.11
N GLY A 790 34.80 32.91 -47.39
CA GLY A 790 34.83 34.09 -46.52
C GLY A 790 36.09 34.95 -46.68
N VAL A 791 36.18 36.02 -45.90
CA VAL A 791 37.32 36.98 -45.96
C VAL A 791 38.50 36.58 -45.08
N ALA A 792 38.26 35.75 -44.07
CA ALA A 792 39.26 35.13 -43.20
C ALA A 792 38.67 33.84 -42.58
N PRO A 793 39.50 32.95 -41.98
CA PRO A 793 39.00 31.83 -41.19
C PRO A 793 38.17 32.27 -39.98
N LEU A 794 37.21 31.44 -39.58
CA LEU A 794 36.41 31.56 -38.35
C LEU A 794 35.64 32.89 -38.18
N THR A 795 35.30 33.55 -39.28
CA THR A 795 34.44 34.74 -39.28
C THR A 795 33.00 34.37 -38.95
N GLU A 796 32.53 33.24 -39.47
CA GLU A 796 31.16 32.78 -39.27
C GLU A 796 30.94 32.21 -37.86
N PRO A 797 29.85 32.63 -37.17
CA PRO A 797 29.60 32.22 -35.80
C PRO A 797 29.37 30.72 -35.65
N GLU A 798 28.82 30.05 -36.67
CA GLU A 798 28.61 28.60 -36.68
C GLU A 798 29.94 27.83 -36.66
N ALA A 799 30.86 28.19 -37.56
CA ALA A 799 32.18 27.57 -37.62
C ALA A 799 33.00 27.86 -36.36
N ARG A 800 32.92 29.08 -35.84
CA ARG A 800 33.59 29.47 -34.59
C ARG A 800 33.04 28.72 -33.37
N ALA A 801 31.73 28.44 -33.33
CA ALA A 801 31.12 27.64 -32.26
C ALA A 801 31.70 26.23 -32.23
N VAL A 802 31.76 25.55 -33.38
CA VAL A 802 32.35 24.21 -33.50
C VAL A 802 33.84 24.22 -33.17
N TYR A 803 34.61 25.18 -33.69
CA TYR A 803 36.03 25.34 -33.40
C TYR A 803 36.31 25.49 -31.90
N ASN A 804 35.58 26.39 -31.24
CA ASN A 804 35.72 26.64 -29.80
C ASN A 804 35.33 25.41 -28.99
N PHE A 805 34.24 24.74 -29.36
CA PHE A 805 33.79 23.51 -28.71
C PHE A 805 34.85 22.41 -28.83
N THR A 806 35.38 22.17 -30.03
CA THR A 806 36.47 21.20 -30.26
C THR A 806 37.74 21.52 -29.46
N ASN A 807 38.06 22.81 -29.23
CA ASN A 807 39.23 23.19 -28.45
C ASN A 807 39.06 23.03 -26.93
N ARG A 808 37.82 23.05 -26.42
CA ARG A 808 37.53 22.83 -24.99
C ARG A 808 37.50 21.36 -24.59
N HIS A 809 37.58 20.46 -25.56
CA HIS A 809 37.44 19.01 -25.37
C HIS A 809 38.68 18.26 -25.86
N ASN A 810 38.92 17.06 -25.30
CA ASN A 810 40.02 16.17 -25.70
C ASN A 810 39.49 15.03 -26.56
N PHE A 811 38.86 15.38 -27.69
CA PHE A 811 38.28 14.40 -28.61
C PHE A 811 39.34 13.49 -29.22
N LYS A 812 39.15 12.17 -29.13
CA LYS A 812 40.03 11.14 -29.71
C LYS A 812 39.74 10.83 -31.18
N ALA A 813 38.53 11.16 -31.61
CA ALA A 813 38.10 11.09 -32.99
C ALA A 813 37.08 12.18 -33.30
N ALA A 814 37.06 12.67 -34.55
CA ALA A 814 36.04 13.57 -35.06
C ALA A 814 35.58 13.16 -36.47
N LEU A 815 34.27 13.00 -36.66
CA LEU A 815 33.66 12.66 -37.95
C LEU A 815 32.68 13.75 -38.37
N ALA A 816 32.90 14.31 -39.56
CA ALA A 816 32.00 15.30 -40.16
C ALA A 816 31.17 14.66 -41.27
N TYR A 817 29.85 14.65 -41.09
CA TYR A 817 28.90 14.06 -42.02
C TYR A 817 28.42 15.10 -43.04
N HIS A 818 28.57 14.72 -44.30
CA HIS A 818 28.24 15.45 -45.52
C HIS A 818 27.48 14.52 -46.48
N SER A 819 26.98 15.08 -47.58
CA SER A 819 26.46 14.29 -48.69
C SER A 819 26.78 14.98 -50.02
N SER A 820 27.16 14.26 -51.07
CA SER A 820 27.04 12.82 -51.27
C SER A 820 28.16 12.26 -52.14
N GLY A 821 28.30 10.94 -52.18
CA GLY A 821 29.31 10.27 -52.98
C GLY A 821 29.74 8.88 -52.49
N GLU A 822 29.31 8.46 -51.30
CA GLU A 822 29.70 7.17 -50.69
C GLU A 822 31.22 7.05 -50.51
N VAL A 823 31.85 8.14 -50.05
CA VAL A 823 33.29 8.25 -49.85
C VAL A 823 33.65 8.74 -48.46
N ILE A 824 34.86 8.39 -48.02
CA ILE A 824 35.45 8.85 -46.75
C ILE A 824 36.70 9.68 -47.06
N PHE A 825 36.63 11.01 -46.97
CA PHE A 825 37.84 11.82 -47.09
C PHE A 825 38.62 11.83 -45.77
N THR A 826 39.93 11.62 -45.85
CA THR A 826 40.81 11.59 -44.68
C THR A 826 42.25 11.91 -45.05
N ARG A 827 43.12 12.17 -44.07
CA ARG A 827 44.55 12.41 -44.27
C ARG A 827 45.38 11.49 -43.39
N TYR A 828 46.08 10.56 -44.02
CA TYR A 828 46.95 9.61 -43.33
C TYR A 828 48.35 10.20 -43.17
N GLY A 829 48.81 10.41 -41.93
CA GLY A 829 50.18 10.90 -41.68
C GLY A 829 50.33 11.82 -40.47
N TYR A 830 49.23 12.26 -39.86
CA TYR A 830 49.27 13.03 -38.62
C TYR A 830 49.24 12.17 -37.35
N ASP A 831 48.81 10.90 -37.48
CA ASP A 831 48.80 9.88 -36.43
C ASP A 831 48.68 8.46 -37.03
N ASN A 832 48.97 7.43 -36.22
CA ASN A 832 48.98 6.02 -36.65
C ASN A 832 47.62 5.31 -36.56
N HIS A 833 46.57 5.97 -36.05
CA HIS A 833 45.26 5.36 -35.80
C HIS A 833 44.20 5.78 -36.82
N THR A 834 44.35 6.93 -37.49
CA THR A 834 43.40 7.37 -38.52
C THR A 834 43.21 6.33 -39.61
N ARG A 835 44.31 5.78 -40.17
CA ARG A 835 44.21 4.79 -41.26
C ARG A 835 43.49 3.50 -40.85
N PRO A 836 43.87 2.79 -39.76
CA PRO A 836 43.12 1.62 -39.31
C PRO A 836 41.65 1.91 -39.00
N ALA A 837 41.36 3.05 -38.36
CA ALA A 837 39.99 3.44 -38.05
C ALA A 837 39.17 3.65 -39.33
N THR A 838 39.69 4.39 -40.31
CA THR A 838 39.02 4.65 -41.59
C THR A 838 38.76 3.37 -42.36
N LEU A 839 39.72 2.43 -42.40
CA LEU A 839 39.53 1.15 -43.06
C LEU A 839 38.41 0.32 -42.41
N GLY A 840 38.23 0.42 -41.10
CA GLY A 840 37.09 -0.25 -40.46
C GLY A 840 35.75 0.43 -40.71
N VAL A 841 35.70 1.77 -40.75
CA VAL A 841 34.48 2.49 -41.16
C VAL A 841 34.13 2.16 -42.61
N SER A 842 35.13 2.08 -43.50
CA SER A 842 34.96 1.66 -44.90
C SER A 842 34.37 0.26 -45.02
N ARG A 843 34.84 -0.71 -44.22
CA ARG A 843 34.24 -2.06 -44.19
C ARG A 843 32.78 -2.09 -43.73
N ILE A 844 32.40 -1.19 -42.81
CA ILE A 844 31.04 -1.09 -42.29
C ILE A 844 30.10 -0.45 -43.32
N THR A 845 30.55 0.66 -43.90
CA THR A 845 29.73 1.52 -44.77
C THR A 845 29.76 1.10 -46.23
N GLY A 846 30.81 0.38 -46.66
CA GLY A 846 31.12 0.18 -48.08
C GLY A 846 31.78 1.38 -48.76
N TYR A 847 32.01 2.50 -48.04
CA TYR A 847 32.48 3.74 -48.64
C TYR A 847 33.98 3.71 -48.95
N GLU A 848 34.37 4.29 -50.09
CA GLU A 848 35.77 4.33 -50.54
C GLU A 848 36.57 5.39 -49.77
N PRO A 849 37.70 5.02 -49.12
CA PRO A 849 38.56 6.00 -48.48
C PRO A 849 39.40 6.79 -49.49
N ILE A 850 39.20 8.11 -49.55
CA ILE A 850 39.99 9.02 -50.36
C ILE A 850 41.05 9.69 -49.49
N ASN A 851 42.32 9.31 -49.69
CA ASN A 851 43.45 9.87 -48.96
C ASN A 851 43.87 11.22 -49.52
N LEU A 852 43.62 12.28 -48.77
CA LEU A 852 43.96 13.66 -49.08
C LEU A 852 45.35 14.07 -48.55
N GLN A 853 46.21 13.17 -48.06
CA GLN A 853 47.47 13.54 -47.41
C GLN A 853 48.32 14.53 -48.24
N HIS A 854 48.40 14.33 -49.56
CA HIS A 854 49.17 15.19 -50.47
C HIS A 854 48.32 16.28 -51.17
N SER A 855 47.03 16.38 -50.87
CA SER A 855 46.13 17.39 -51.44
C SER A 855 46.44 18.80 -50.91
N GLN A 856 46.28 19.79 -51.80
CA GLN A 856 46.31 21.22 -51.46
C GLN A 856 44.96 21.78 -51.02
N SER A 857 43.91 20.95 -50.96
CA SER A 857 42.63 21.35 -50.35
C SER A 857 42.83 21.77 -48.89
N GLY A 858 41.99 22.70 -48.42
CA GLY A 858 42.05 23.27 -47.08
C GLY A 858 40.73 23.93 -46.70
N GLY A 859 40.68 24.48 -45.49
CA GLY A 859 39.51 25.15 -44.92
C GLY A 859 38.52 24.23 -44.21
N GLY A 860 38.66 22.91 -44.36
CA GLY A 860 37.75 21.91 -43.80
C GLY A 860 37.94 21.65 -42.30
N PHE A 861 36.84 21.29 -41.62
CA PHE A 861 36.86 21.00 -40.18
C PHE A 861 37.79 19.82 -39.84
N THR A 862 37.62 18.68 -40.52
CA THR A 862 38.37 17.45 -40.25
C THR A 862 39.83 17.58 -40.63
N ASP A 863 40.13 18.32 -41.70
CA ASP A 863 41.50 18.68 -42.11
C ASP A 863 42.22 19.48 -41.02
N TRP A 864 41.55 20.48 -40.44
CA TRP A 864 42.06 21.22 -39.28
C TRP A 864 42.18 20.30 -38.06
N PHE A 865 41.20 19.44 -37.80
CA PHE A 865 41.22 18.54 -36.65
C PHE A 865 42.42 17.58 -36.69
N VAL A 866 42.65 16.87 -37.80
CA VAL A 866 43.78 15.91 -37.89
C VAL A 866 45.13 16.61 -37.79
N SER A 867 45.28 17.78 -38.40
CA SER A 867 46.54 18.51 -38.40
C SER A 867 46.87 19.16 -37.04
N ASN A 868 45.87 19.77 -36.39
CA ASN A 868 46.07 20.49 -35.13
C ASN A 868 45.93 19.59 -33.90
N LYS A 869 45.05 18.59 -33.91
CA LYS A 869 44.80 17.72 -32.74
C LYS A 869 45.57 16.42 -32.81
N ARG A 870 46.01 15.96 -33.99
CA ARG A 870 46.67 14.66 -34.20
C ARG A 870 45.84 13.48 -33.68
N GLN A 871 44.55 13.57 -33.94
CA GLN A 871 43.53 12.59 -33.55
C GLN A 871 42.77 12.14 -34.80
N ILE A 872 41.97 11.08 -34.67
CA ILE A 872 41.30 10.44 -35.80
C ILE A 872 40.30 11.39 -36.46
N GLY A 873 40.45 11.71 -37.75
CA GLY A 873 39.52 12.61 -38.46
C GLY A 873 39.06 12.06 -39.80
N MET A 874 37.75 12.12 -40.04
CA MET A 874 37.13 11.65 -41.29
C MET A 874 35.96 12.54 -41.71
N THR A 875 35.88 12.84 -43.00
CA THR A 875 34.70 13.43 -43.61
C THR A 875 33.91 12.32 -44.30
N MET A 876 32.67 12.12 -43.90
CA MET A 876 31.78 11.09 -44.42
C MET A 876 30.85 11.71 -45.47
N GLU A 877 30.91 11.28 -46.73
CA GLU A 877 29.94 11.66 -47.76
C GLU A 877 28.91 10.55 -47.94
N ILE A 878 27.75 10.68 -47.28
CA ILE A 878 26.71 9.65 -47.31
C ILE A 878 25.91 9.68 -48.62
N SER A 879 25.22 8.59 -48.93
CA SER A 879 24.34 8.45 -50.10
C SER A 879 25.07 8.38 -51.45
N PRO A 880 24.51 7.67 -52.46
CA PRO A 880 24.98 7.77 -53.83
C PRO A 880 25.01 9.23 -54.29
N TYR A 881 25.89 9.56 -55.24
CA TYR A 881 26.07 10.93 -55.69
C TYR A 881 24.75 11.60 -56.12
N VAL A 882 24.43 12.72 -55.49
CA VAL A 882 23.28 13.59 -55.74
C VAL A 882 23.80 15.00 -56.03
N PRO A 883 23.69 15.49 -57.28
CA PRO A 883 24.20 16.80 -57.66
C PRO A 883 23.27 17.93 -57.18
N ASN A 884 23.82 18.86 -56.39
CA ASN A 884 23.25 20.17 -56.08
C ASN A 884 21.79 20.21 -55.59
N ARG A 885 21.36 19.22 -54.79
CA ARG A 885 20.04 19.22 -54.15
C ARG A 885 20.06 18.37 -52.87
N PRO A 886 19.01 18.43 -52.03
CA PRO A 886 18.87 17.52 -50.90
C PRO A 886 18.84 16.05 -51.35
N VAL A 887 19.40 15.17 -50.52
CA VAL A 887 19.34 13.73 -50.74
C VAL A 887 17.88 13.27 -50.71
N PRO A 888 17.41 12.48 -51.70
CA PRO A 888 16.05 11.95 -51.70
C PRO A 888 15.80 10.98 -50.54
N LEU A 889 14.62 11.04 -49.93
CA LEU A 889 14.19 10.13 -48.86
C LEU A 889 14.25 8.65 -49.26
N ALA A 890 14.13 8.34 -50.56
CA ALA A 890 14.28 6.98 -51.08
C ALA A 890 15.62 6.33 -50.70
N ASN A 891 16.68 7.14 -50.53
CA ASN A 891 18.00 6.65 -50.16
C ASN A 891 18.14 6.37 -48.65
N TRP A 892 17.17 6.77 -47.81
CA TRP A 892 17.28 6.67 -46.35
C TRP A 892 17.61 5.27 -45.84
N ASN A 893 16.92 4.23 -46.33
CA ASN A 893 17.13 2.88 -45.82
C ASN A 893 18.57 2.41 -46.06
N LYS A 894 19.14 2.67 -47.25
CA LYS A 894 20.53 2.36 -47.59
C LYS A 894 21.49 3.16 -46.70
N ILE A 895 21.32 4.49 -46.65
CA ILE A 895 22.13 5.39 -45.83
C ILE A 895 22.14 4.95 -44.36
N TRP A 896 20.97 4.64 -43.81
CA TRP A 896 20.83 4.24 -42.42
C TRP A 896 21.53 2.89 -42.16
N ASP A 897 21.33 1.91 -43.04
CA ASP A 897 21.95 0.59 -42.90
C ASP A 897 23.49 0.67 -42.88
N GLU A 898 24.07 1.47 -43.78
CA GLU A 898 25.51 1.68 -43.91
C GLU A 898 26.11 2.43 -42.71
N ASN A 899 25.35 3.33 -42.07
CA ASN A 899 25.88 4.25 -41.08
C ASN A 899 25.53 3.89 -39.63
N LYS A 900 24.42 3.18 -39.36
CA LYS A 900 23.84 3.00 -38.02
C LYS A 900 24.81 2.48 -36.96
N THR A 901 25.90 1.79 -37.31
CA THR A 901 26.89 1.26 -36.35
C THR A 901 28.19 2.07 -36.25
N VAL A 902 28.41 3.07 -37.12
CA VAL A 902 29.68 3.80 -37.23
C VAL A 902 30.06 4.50 -35.91
N GLY A 903 29.08 5.12 -35.23
CA GLY A 903 29.32 5.78 -33.94
C GLY A 903 29.86 4.83 -32.87
N LEU A 904 29.20 3.68 -32.69
CA LEU A 904 29.63 2.65 -31.74
C LEU A 904 30.94 1.98 -32.16
N TYR A 905 31.19 1.80 -33.45
CA TYR A 905 32.47 1.30 -33.96
C TYR A 905 33.63 2.22 -33.56
N ILE A 906 33.52 3.52 -33.84
CA ILE A 906 34.55 4.51 -33.50
C ILE A 906 34.76 4.60 -32.00
N ALA A 907 33.67 4.64 -31.21
CA ALA A 907 33.76 4.65 -29.76
C ALA A 907 34.47 3.40 -29.23
N ASN A 908 34.11 2.21 -29.71
CA ASN A 908 34.77 0.95 -29.32
C ASN A 908 36.25 0.89 -29.77
N TYR A 909 36.56 1.42 -30.97
CA TYR A 909 37.94 1.50 -31.45
C TYR A 909 38.80 2.38 -30.53
N VAL A 910 38.31 3.57 -30.17
CA VAL A 910 38.98 4.47 -29.22
C VAL A 910 39.12 3.83 -27.85
N ARG A 911 38.07 3.18 -27.35
CA ARG A 911 38.09 2.47 -26.07
C ARG A 911 39.27 1.51 -25.97
N ASN A 912 39.49 0.70 -27.01
CA ASN A 912 40.47 -0.38 -27.01
C ASN A 912 41.91 0.07 -27.35
N ASN A 913 42.09 1.21 -28.01
CA ASN A 913 43.39 1.57 -28.62
C ASN A 913 44.01 2.89 -28.13
N ARG A 914 43.32 3.67 -27.27
CA ARG A 914 43.83 4.96 -26.78
C ARG A 914 43.39 5.29 -25.38
#